data_AF-A0A7G5ZTD9-F1
#
_entry.id   AF-A0A7G5ZTD9-F1
#
_cell.length_a   1.000
_cell.length_b   1.000
_cell.length_c   1.000
_cell.angle_alpha   90.00
_cell.angle_beta   90.00
_cell.angle_gamma   90.00
#
_symmetry.space_group_name_H-M   'P 1'
#
loop_
_entity.id
_entity.type
_entity.pdbx_description
1 polymer ?
#
loop_
_entity_poly.entity_id
_entity_poly.type
_entity_poly.pdbx_seq_one_letter_code
_entity_poly.pdbx_strand_id
1 'polypeptide(L)'
;MSVLSPTAETSTASAAPTWDVKSDTWVATDALDRKVATYEDVSDARPDKFVGMFYFLYYASSLVPGTSTVADVNKILTSNLNNLNTSSQPPWGPGSHNFAEPMWGYYHNEDEYVLKKHAQMLSDAGVDTLIFDLSNFNVGSPENTGYYKSTFLKLMQVFTDVRATGGDTPEVMFLVPWEGQRSKDAVSALYADLYSQNLYSDLWFTWQGKPLIMADPTSITDPAIQSFFTYRKGNAGYGGAWNANEWGWMSNYPQPTYYTDTNANEMMAVSVAQNSSSVSSDPNYIEMSRIDASGNFIARGRSFRNGQQPLSTNPIDPSYPTNEGRNFKEQADRALQLDPDFVFITGWNEWTAGRLVGLPQSPTAGGFTDVFTPEFSRDIEPMKGGYADNYYYQLVDFIREFKGVRKPETISAPQTIAIDGDFTSWSTVSPEFRDDTADKAQRSMPAGGNRPAYSNATGRNEIKMSKVAKDSTNVYFYVETVGNISSATDPNWMRLFLRTNSTDPNWAGYNYVLNRTGVTATTTTLQKSTGGWNWNTVASNIQYKISGNKMEIAIPRAALGLTNTSTPVDIQFKWHDNMQTQGDVSEFYTNGDAAPNSRFNYRYTDTVPTAAPRPLAPPVAHAPSWSKVDDGAPGITYSSGWSASTNSSGSYNNTVHYSNTVGSYVEYAFKGTGIKWLGTKNPDHGKVDVYIDGVLDTPAVDTFGHGVQQQVLYGKTGLTNAQHTIKIVVTGAKHNSSIGLYQDVDSFEIGNPPLVWTSVDDNSPAITYNPAWTASTNASGYLNSTVHYTYNHNDSAEFTFTGSGIRWKGAKNPDHGKADVYIDGVLVAPGVDTYGGGANQQVLYENTALSNAQHTIKIVVTNTKNPAAIGFGQDVDSFEYGVPKVSWKKVDDAYSGLTYGGAWISNPVASGHLNGTLHYTSNANAYAELAFTGTAVRWTGSKNVNHGKADVYIDGVLAQAGIDTYAATDTKQRVLFEKTGLSNGPHTLKVIVTAAKNAASTGYIQDVDSFEYGLTQ
;
A
#
# COMPACT_ATOMS: atom_id res chain seq x y z
N MET A 1 20.77 46.64 17.63
CA MET A 1 19.97 45.54 17.07
C MET A 1 18.60 46.13 16.77
N SER A 2 18.34 46.49 15.51
CA SER A 2 17.08 47.12 15.12
C SER A 2 15.99 46.06 14.99
N VAL A 3 14.92 46.24 15.74
CA VAL A 3 13.68 45.49 15.62
C VAL A 3 13.05 45.90 14.29
N LEU A 4 13.03 45.00 13.31
CA LEU A 4 12.21 45.15 12.11
C LEU A 4 10.87 44.49 12.41
N SER A 5 9.85 45.31 12.58
CA SER A 5 8.45 44.89 12.63
C SER A 5 8.04 44.35 11.25
N PRO A 6 7.52 43.12 11.12
CA PRO A 6 6.88 42.69 9.89
C PRO A 6 5.51 43.36 9.81
N THR A 7 5.33 44.26 8.85
CA THR A 7 4.01 44.76 8.47
C THR A 7 3.22 43.62 7.85
N ALA A 8 2.18 43.16 8.54
CA ALA A 8 1.19 42.24 8.02
C ALA A 8 0.35 42.96 6.95
N GLU A 9 0.73 42.83 5.68
CA GLU A 9 -0.20 43.08 4.59
C GLU A 9 -1.14 41.88 4.48
N THR A 10 -2.41 42.11 4.86
CA THR A 10 -3.53 41.23 4.55
C THR A 10 -3.83 41.32 3.06
N SER A 11 -3.02 40.65 2.24
CA SER A 11 -3.34 40.49 0.83
C SER A 11 -4.29 39.29 0.70
N THR A 12 -5.55 39.57 0.38
CA THR A 12 -6.39 38.62 -0.34
C THR A 12 -5.91 38.60 -1.79
N ALA A 13 -4.71 38.06 -2.00
CA ALA A 13 -4.17 37.87 -3.34
C ALA A 13 -5.01 36.78 -4.02
N SER A 14 -5.65 37.13 -5.12
CA SER A 14 -5.97 36.18 -6.19
C SER A 14 -4.76 35.28 -6.37
N ALA A 15 -4.93 33.96 -6.21
CA ALA A 15 -3.86 32.99 -6.42
C ALA A 15 -3.15 33.33 -7.74
N ALA A 16 -1.84 33.60 -7.67
CA ALA A 16 -1.05 33.73 -8.88
C ALA A 16 -1.26 32.44 -9.71
N PRO A 17 -1.35 32.52 -11.05
CA PRO A 17 -1.42 31.32 -11.86
C PRO A 17 -0.22 30.42 -11.51
N THR A 18 -0.49 29.17 -11.13
CA THR A 18 0.51 28.23 -10.67
C THR A 18 1.55 27.95 -11.75
N TRP A 19 2.84 28.13 -11.45
CA TRP A 19 3.92 27.77 -12.35
C TRP A 19 4.26 26.29 -12.15
N ASP A 20 3.35 25.45 -12.64
CA ASP A 20 3.48 24.00 -12.55
C ASP A 20 4.64 23.50 -13.42
N VAL A 21 5.66 22.94 -12.76
CA VAL A 21 6.89 22.38 -13.36
C VAL A 21 6.69 20.96 -13.92
N LYS A 22 5.55 20.33 -13.62
CA LYS A 22 5.15 18.99 -14.11
C LYS A 22 6.14 17.90 -13.72
N SER A 23 6.62 17.95 -12.49
CA SER A 23 7.67 17.06 -11.97
C SER A 23 7.30 15.57 -11.99
N ASP A 24 6.01 15.25 -11.90
CA ASP A 24 5.48 13.89 -12.07
C ASP A 24 5.60 13.33 -13.50
N THR A 25 5.92 14.17 -14.50
CA THR A 25 6.25 13.74 -15.88
C THR A 25 7.75 13.52 -16.10
N TRP A 26 8.60 13.96 -15.18
CA TRP A 26 10.04 13.81 -15.31
C TRP A 26 10.46 12.37 -15.09
N VAL A 27 11.56 11.96 -15.73
CA VAL A 27 12.13 10.62 -15.59
C VAL A 27 13.46 10.68 -14.86
N ALA A 28 13.81 9.64 -14.10
CA ALA A 28 15.08 9.56 -13.39
C ALA A 28 15.59 8.13 -13.35
N THR A 29 16.89 8.00 -13.11
CA THR A 29 17.53 6.73 -12.81
C THR A 29 18.51 6.96 -11.67
N ASP A 30 18.39 6.18 -10.60
CA ASP A 30 19.28 6.31 -9.44
C ASP A 30 20.63 5.61 -9.67
N ALA A 31 21.50 5.57 -8.64
CA ALA A 31 22.84 4.98 -8.80
C ALA A 31 22.84 3.45 -8.86
N LEU A 32 21.69 2.81 -8.62
CA LEU A 32 21.50 1.36 -8.70
C LEU A 32 20.74 0.97 -9.98
N ASP A 33 20.66 1.88 -10.95
CA ASP A 33 19.92 1.72 -12.21
C ASP A 33 18.40 1.52 -12.04
N ARG A 34 17.83 1.88 -10.88
CA ARG A 34 16.38 1.87 -10.68
C ARG A 34 15.76 3.09 -11.34
N LYS A 35 14.69 2.87 -12.10
CA LYS A 35 13.92 3.92 -12.75
C LYS A 35 12.73 4.27 -11.88
N VAL A 36 12.40 5.56 -11.81
CA VAL A 36 11.12 5.98 -11.24
C VAL A 36 9.99 5.67 -12.21
N ALA A 37 8.85 5.27 -11.68
CA ALA A 37 7.65 5.01 -12.43
C ALA A 37 7.24 6.21 -13.30
N THR A 38 6.77 5.90 -14.50
CA THR A 38 6.23 6.83 -15.50
C THR A 38 4.75 6.55 -15.73
N TYR A 39 4.05 7.40 -16.48
CA TYR A 39 2.65 7.17 -16.81
C TYR A 39 2.41 5.82 -17.52
N GLU A 40 3.41 5.29 -18.22
CA GLU A 40 3.35 3.98 -18.84
C GLU A 40 3.49 2.82 -17.85
N ASP A 41 4.02 3.07 -16.65
CA ASP A 41 4.17 2.07 -15.59
C ASP A 41 2.98 2.09 -14.62
N VAL A 42 2.29 3.25 -14.52
CA VAL A 42 1.16 3.48 -13.61
C VAL A 42 -0.07 4.00 -14.38
N SER A 43 -1.01 4.63 -13.66
CA SER A 43 -2.23 5.21 -14.22
C SER A 43 -2.39 6.69 -13.85
N ASP A 44 -3.53 7.26 -14.21
CA ASP A 44 -3.92 8.62 -13.84
C ASP A 44 -3.77 8.87 -12.33
N ALA A 45 -3.43 10.12 -11.99
CA ALA A 45 -3.27 10.58 -10.63
C ALA A 45 -4.55 10.38 -9.79
N ARG A 46 -4.35 10.05 -8.52
CA ARG A 46 -5.36 9.70 -7.52
C ARG A 46 -5.44 10.83 -6.49
N PRO A 47 -6.37 11.78 -6.65
CA PRO A 47 -6.43 12.98 -5.81
C PRO A 47 -6.90 12.68 -4.36
N ASP A 48 -7.37 11.47 -4.10
CA ASP A 48 -7.81 10.96 -2.80
C ASP A 48 -6.71 10.28 -1.99
N LYS A 49 -5.48 10.19 -2.53
CA LYS A 49 -4.33 9.55 -1.89
C LYS A 49 -3.27 10.57 -1.49
N PHE A 50 -2.83 10.49 -0.24
CA PHE A 50 -1.94 11.48 0.37
C PHE A 50 -0.69 10.84 0.98
N VAL A 51 0.42 11.55 0.93
CA VAL A 51 1.70 11.13 1.52
C VAL A 51 2.22 12.25 2.41
N GLY A 52 2.39 11.94 3.70
CA GLY A 52 3.03 12.78 4.69
C GLY A 52 4.46 12.36 4.98
N MET A 53 5.35 13.35 5.12
CA MET A 53 6.75 13.14 5.48
C MET A 53 7.03 13.64 6.89
N PHE A 54 7.58 12.79 7.76
CA PHE A 54 7.99 13.21 9.10
C PHE A 54 9.17 14.18 9.02
N TYR A 55 9.06 15.33 9.69
CA TYR A 55 10.01 16.43 9.53
C TYR A 55 10.43 17.01 10.87
N PHE A 56 11.75 17.17 11.06
CA PHE A 56 12.34 17.43 12.37
C PHE A 56 12.81 18.88 12.51
N LEU A 57 12.33 19.57 13.54
CA LEU A 57 12.58 21.01 13.75
C LEU A 57 13.79 21.30 14.66
N TYR A 58 14.47 20.28 15.16
CA TYR A 58 15.46 20.40 16.24
C TYR A 58 16.92 20.21 15.88
N TYR A 59 17.26 19.77 14.66
CA TYR A 59 18.65 19.58 14.20
C TYR A 59 19.60 20.77 14.49
N ALA A 60 19.11 22.03 14.48
CA ALA A 60 19.86 23.22 14.91
C ALA A 60 20.24 23.26 16.41
N SER A 61 19.41 22.71 17.30
CA SER A 61 19.63 22.78 18.76
C SER A 61 20.88 22.01 19.22
N SER A 62 21.38 21.09 18.39
CA SER A 62 22.64 20.37 18.59
C SER A 62 23.89 21.07 18.01
N LEU A 63 23.72 22.08 17.16
CA LEU A 63 24.77 22.69 16.34
C LEU A 63 24.72 24.22 16.39
N VAL A 64 24.67 24.79 17.60
CA VAL A 64 24.66 26.26 17.79
C VAL A 64 25.93 26.89 17.16
N PRO A 65 25.78 27.82 16.20
CA PRO A 65 26.91 28.46 15.53
C PRO A 65 27.93 29.03 16.51
N GLY A 66 29.21 28.70 16.33
CA GLY A 66 30.31 29.22 17.14
C GLY A 66 30.57 28.53 18.50
N THR A 67 29.83 27.47 18.87
CA THR A 67 29.97 26.85 20.23
C THR A 67 30.24 25.33 20.26
N SER A 68 29.94 24.56 19.21
CA SER A 68 30.15 23.09 19.20
C SER A 68 30.99 22.58 18.02
N THR A 69 31.81 21.55 18.25
CA THR A 69 32.42 20.73 17.20
C THR A 69 31.44 19.64 16.78
N VAL A 70 31.11 19.55 15.49
CA VAL A 70 30.23 18.49 14.97
C VAL A 70 30.83 17.11 15.23
N ALA A 71 30.07 16.26 15.91
CA ALA A 71 30.41 14.86 16.10
C ALA A 71 29.68 14.00 15.06
N ASP A 72 30.40 13.46 14.10
CA ASP A 72 29.86 12.60 13.03
C ASP A 72 30.24 11.15 13.31
N VAL A 73 29.24 10.32 13.60
CA VAL A 73 29.43 8.92 13.99
C VAL A 73 30.15 8.15 12.89
N ASN A 74 29.71 8.29 11.63
CA ASN A 74 30.31 7.55 10.53
C ASN A 74 31.79 7.93 10.33
N LYS A 75 32.15 9.22 10.45
CA LYS A 75 33.55 9.67 10.38
C LYS A 75 34.37 9.19 11.58
N ILE A 76 33.82 9.23 12.79
CA ILE A 76 34.48 8.72 14.01
C ILE A 76 34.80 7.24 13.85
N LEU A 77 33.85 6.43 13.40
CA LEU A 77 34.02 4.99 13.25
C LEU A 77 34.93 4.62 12.07
N THR A 78 34.84 5.35 10.96
CA THR A 78 35.74 5.17 9.80
C THR A 78 37.19 5.48 10.16
N SER A 79 37.42 6.47 11.02
CA SER A 79 38.78 6.83 11.47
C SER A 79 39.43 5.74 12.33
N ASN A 80 38.64 5.09 13.19
CA ASN A 80 39.07 3.97 14.04
C ASN A 80 37.85 3.24 14.62
N LEU A 81 37.58 2.02 14.17
CA LEU A 81 36.43 1.23 14.64
C LEU A 81 36.48 0.92 16.14
N ASN A 82 37.67 0.90 16.76
CA ASN A 82 37.82 0.71 18.21
C ASN A 82 37.17 1.83 19.04
N ASN A 83 36.79 2.94 18.41
CA ASN A 83 36.02 4.00 19.07
C ASN A 83 34.67 3.49 19.63
N LEU A 84 34.12 2.38 19.12
CA LEU A 84 32.93 1.70 19.69
C LEU A 84 33.13 1.20 21.12
N ASN A 85 34.38 0.90 21.48
CA ASN A 85 34.74 0.28 22.76
C ASN A 85 35.19 1.30 23.81
N THR A 86 34.96 2.60 23.56
CA THR A 86 35.29 3.67 24.50
C THR A 86 34.18 4.71 24.58
N SER A 87 33.87 5.16 25.80
CA SER A 87 32.99 6.29 26.07
C SER A 87 33.75 7.62 26.19
N SER A 88 35.09 7.59 26.06
CA SER A 88 35.99 8.72 26.29
C SER A 88 35.76 9.90 25.34
N GLN A 89 36.21 11.05 25.81
CA GLN A 89 36.12 12.34 25.16
C GLN A 89 37.53 12.92 24.99
N PRO A 90 38.08 13.08 23.76
CA PRO A 90 37.59 12.69 22.42
C PRO A 90 37.61 11.16 22.16
N PRO A 91 37.02 10.63 21.06
CA PRO A 91 36.54 11.33 19.86
C PRO A 91 35.05 11.72 19.85
N TRP A 92 34.27 11.28 20.84
CA TRP A 92 32.81 11.35 20.74
C TRP A 92 32.22 12.76 20.86
N GLY A 93 32.84 13.74 21.52
CA GLY A 93 32.23 15.05 21.80
C GLY A 93 31.02 15.00 22.75
N PRO A 94 30.65 16.12 23.41
CA PRO A 94 29.34 16.26 24.07
C PRO A 94 28.22 16.50 23.05
N GLY A 95 26.97 16.44 23.49
CA GLY A 95 25.80 16.83 22.67
C GLY A 95 25.25 15.69 21.80
N SER A 96 24.64 16.07 20.68
CA SER A 96 24.03 15.16 19.70
C SER A 96 25.00 14.90 18.55
N HIS A 97 24.82 13.75 17.91
CA HIS A 97 25.78 13.21 16.93
C HIS A 97 25.10 12.99 15.59
N ASN A 98 25.71 13.50 14.54
CA ASN A 98 25.29 13.27 13.18
C ASN A 98 25.59 11.82 12.77
N PHE A 99 24.63 11.09 12.20
CA PHE A 99 24.94 9.77 11.66
C PHE A 99 25.81 9.85 10.40
N ALA A 100 25.71 10.94 9.63
CA ALA A 100 26.56 11.26 8.48
C ALA A 100 26.47 12.76 8.10
N GLU A 101 27.13 13.16 6.99
CA GLU A 101 27.09 14.52 6.45
C GLU A 101 25.95 14.70 5.43
N PRO A 102 25.00 15.64 5.65
CA PRO A 102 23.97 15.98 4.67
C PRO A 102 24.56 16.52 3.36
N MET A 103 23.83 16.41 2.25
CA MET A 103 24.26 16.89 0.92
C MET A 103 24.71 18.36 0.96
N TRP A 104 23.98 19.21 1.69
CA TRP A 104 24.29 20.64 1.83
C TRP A 104 25.16 20.97 3.06
N GLY A 105 25.83 19.96 3.61
CA GLY A 105 26.68 20.08 4.80
C GLY A 105 25.87 20.14 6.09
N TYR A 106 26.53 20.42 7.20
CA TYR A 106 25.91 20.45 8.53
C TYR A 106 25.24 21.81 8.73
N TYR A 107 24.09 21.99 8.08
CA TYR A 107 23.35 23.24 8.05
C TYR A 107 22.57 23.51 9.34
N HIS A 108 22.08 24.74 9.48
CA HIS A 108 21.14 25.12 10.54
C HIS A 108 19.70 24.99 10.03
N ASN A 109 18.73 24.68 10.89
CA ASN A 109 17.33 24.47 10.47
C ASN A 109 16.63 25.69 9.88
N GLU A 110 17.19 26.87 10.10
CA GLU A 110 16.72 28.13 9.53
C GLU A 110 17.51 28.52 8.27
N ASP A 111 18.32 27.61 7.71
CA ASP A 111 19.04 27.80 6.46
C ASP A 111 18.06 27.85 5.28
N GLU A 112 17.70 29.06 4.86
CA GLU A 112 16.74 29.31 3.78
C GLU A 112 17.08 28.59 2.47
N TYR A 113 18.36 28.45 2.15
CA TYR A 113 18.76 27.74 0.93
C TYR A 113 18.38 26.26 1.00
N VAL A 114 18.66 25.63 2.14
CA VAL A 114 18.33 24.22 2.36
C VAL A 114 16.82 24.02 2.45
N LEU A 115 16.10 24.91 3.15
CA LEU A 115 14.64 24.87 3.23
C LEU A 115 13.96 24.99 1.86
N LYS A 116 14.49 25.85 0.97
CA LYS A 116 14.03 25.92 -0.43
C LYS A 116 14.29 24.62 -1.19
N LYS A 117 15.46 24.00 -1.01
CA LYS A 117 15.76 22.70 -1.62
C LYS A 117 14.89 21.57 -1.07
N HIS A 118 14.51 21.61 0.21
CA HIS A 118 13.52 20.68 0.76
C HIS A 118 12.13 20.88 0.15
N ALA A 119 11.68 22.13 0.00
CA ALA A 119 10.41 22.45 -0.66
C ALA A 119 10.37 21.89 -2.09
N GLN A 120 11.42 22.16 -2.86
CA GLN A 120 11.59 21.69 -4.23
C GLN A 120 11.57 20.16 -4.31
N MET A 121 12.47 19.48 -3.59
CA MET A 121 12.58 18.02 -3.67
C MET A 121 11.33 17.30 -3.18
N LEU A 122 10.72 17.73 -2.08
CA LEU A 122 9.55 17.04 -1.54
C LEU A 122 8.31 17.28 -2.41
N SER A 123 8.16 18.46 -3.03
CA SER A 123 7.11 18.71 -4.03
C SER A 123 7.33 17.92 -5.31
N ASP A 124 8.57 17.87 -5.80
CA ASP A 124 8.96 17.10 -6.99
C ASP A 124 8.69 15.60 -6.81
N ALA A 125 8.81 15.10 -5.59
CA ALA A 125 8.45 13.73 -5.23
C ALA A 125 6.95 13.49 -5.09
N GLY A 126 6.13 14.54 -4.91
CA GLY A 126 4.69 14.46 -4.71
C GLY A 126 4.25 14.28 -3.26
N VAL A 127 5.07 14.70 -2.29
CA VAL A 127 4.71 14.74 -0.85
C VAL A 127 3.70 15.86 -0.61
N ASP A 128 2.57 15.51 0.00
CA ASP A 128 1.46 16.45 0.23
C ASP A 128 1.68 17.29 1.48
N THR A 129 2.21 16.70 2.56
CA THR A 129 2.38 17.41 3.82
C THR A 129 3.66 17.04 4.56
N LEU A 130 4.27 18.03 5.21
CA LEU A 130 5.26 17.80 6.26
C LEU A 130 4.54 17.63 7.59
N ILE A 131 4.99 16.67 8.39
CA ILE A 131 4.47 16.41 9.73
C ILE A 131 5.55 16.86 10.71
N PHE A 132 5.35 18.02 11.34
CA PHE A 132 6.33 18.59 12.27
C PHE A 132 6.33 17.86 13.60
N ASP A 133 7.52 17.42 14.00
CA ASP A 133 7.73 16.75 15.28
C ASP A 133 7.80 17.74 16.46
N LEU A 134 6.75 17.76 17.27
CA LEU A 134 6.69 18.41 18.58
C LEU A 134 6.40 17.39 19.69
N SER A 135 6.60 16.09 19.44
CA SER A 135 6.33 15.00 20.42
C SER A 135 7.04 15.21 21.77
N ASN A 136 8.17 15.91 21.75
CA ASN A 136 8.98 16.21 22.93
C ASN A 136 8.65 17.55 23.63
N PHE A 137 7.62 18.28 23.19
CA PHE A 137 7.24 19.56 23.80
C PHE A 137 6.95 19.45 25.31
N ASN A 138 7.53 20.36 26.10
CA ASN A 138 7.37 20.40 27.55
C ASN A 138 7.27 21.84 28.09
N VAL A 139 6.05 22.24 28.48
CA VAL A 139 5.76 23.55 29.06
C VAL A 139 6.47 23.77 30.38
N GLY A 140 7.02 24.97 30.56
CA GLY A 140 7.62 25.40 31.83
C GLY A 140 9.09 24.98 32.01
N SER A 141 9.66 24.28 31.03
CA SER A 141 11.13 24.25 30.89
C SER A 141 11.64 25.68 30.62
N PRO A 142 12.89 26.02 31.01
CA PRO A 142 13.43 27.39 30.86
C PRO A 142 13.33 27.99 29.45
N GLU A 143 13.13 27.15 28.43
CA GLU A 143 13.02 27.53 27.01
C GLU A 143 11.78 26.96 26.29
N ASN A 144 10.82 26.36 27.00
CA ASN A 144 9.75 25.54 26.38
C ASN A 144 10.32 24.55 25.34
N THR A 145 11.28 23.73 25.77
CA THR A 145 11.97 22.72 24.97
C THR A 145 10.96 21.91 24.16
N GLY A 146 11.24 21.71 22.87
CA GLY A 146 10.38 20.95 21.97
C GLY A 146 9.35 21.77 21.19
N TYR A 147 9.25 23.10 21.39
CA TYR A 147 8.25 23.92 20.68
C TYR A 147 8.71 24.45 19.31
N TYR A 148 9.99 24.79 19.18
CA TYR A 148 10.64 25.20 17.93
C TYR A 148 9.92 26.28 17.11
N LYS A 149 9.29 27.25 17.79
CA LYS A 149 8.50 28.33 17.15
C LYS A 149 9.24 29.09 16.06
N SER A 150 10.48 29.52 16.31
CA SER A 150 11.25 30.26 15.29
C SER A 150 11.48 29.40 14.05
N THR A 151 11.82 28.12 14.23
CA THR A 151 12.09 27.18 13.14
C THR A 151 10.87 26.94 12.26
N PHE A 152 9.70 26.57 12.84
CA PHE A 152 8.54 26.28 11.99
C PHE A 152 7.98 27.53 11.32
N LEU A 153 8.02 28.70 11.99
CA LEU A 153 7.62 29.97 11.36
C LEU A 153 8.58 30.35 10.24
N LYS A 154 9.88 30.09 10.40
CA LYS A 154 10.86 30.34 9.36
C LYS A 154 10.67 29.45 8.15
N LEU A 155 10.39 28.16 8.37
CA LEU A 155 10.07 27.23 7.30
C LEU A 155 8.80 27.65 6.54
N MET A 156 7.72 27.96 7.26
CA MET A 156 6.47 28.44 6.65
C MET A 156 6.67 29.74 5.85
N GLN A 157 7.50 30.67 6.35
CA GLN A 157 7.89 31.87 5.61
C GLN A 157 8.58 31.49 4.29
N VAL A 158 9.60 30.62 4.34
CA VAL A 158 10.34 30.20 3.14
C VAL A 158 9.42 29.49 2.14
N PHE A 159 8.50 28.65 2.60
CA PHE A 159 7.54 27.98 1.72
C PHE A 159 6.56 28.97 1.07
N THR A 160 6.12 29.98 1.84
CA THR A 160 5.32 31.09 1.30
C THR A 160 6.09 31.86 0.23
N ASP A 161 7.39 32.13 0.46
CA ASP A 161 8.25 32.81 -0.50
C ASP A 161 8.43 31.98 -1.79
N VAL A 162 8.54 30.65 -1.69
CA VAL A 162 8.56 29.74 -2.85
C VAL A 162 7.25 29.84 -3.64
N ARG A 163 6.10 29.72 -2.97
CA ARG A 163 4.77 29.85 -3.59
C ARG A 163 4.54 31.21 -4.23
N ALA A 164 5.06 32.29 -3.62
CA ALA A 164 4.98 33.64 -4.17
C ALA A 164 5.74 33.80 -5.50
N THR A 165 6.74 32.94 -5.75
CA THR A 165 7.44 32.86 -7.05
C THR A 165 6.82 31.86 -8.03
N GLY A 166 5.71 31.23 -7.67
CA GLY A 166 4.96 30.28 -8.49
C GLY A 166 5.33 28.81 -8.30
N GLY A 167 6.34 28.51 -7.48
CA GLY A 167 6.74 27.13 -7.16
C GLY A 167 5.80 26.44 -6.18
N ASP A 168 5.88 25.12 -6.10
CA ASP A 168 5.07 24.30 -5.22
C ASP A 168 5.80 23.98 -3.91
N THR A 169 5.02 23.74 -2.85
CA THR A 169 5.52 23.28 -1.56
C THR A 169 4.54 22.29 -0.94
N PRO A 170 5.00 21.31 -0.15
CA PRO A 170 4.10 20.56 0.71
C PRO A 170 3.38 21.51 1.66
N GLU A 171 2.19 21.12 2.07
CA GLU A 171 1.48 21.68 3.21
C GLU A 171 2.14 21.21 4.52
N VAL A 172 1.60 21.62 5.66
CA VAL A 172 2.17 21.31 6.98
C VAL A 172 1.10 20.95 7.99
N MET A 173 1.44 20.01 8.87
CA MET A 173 0.67 19.65 10.06
C MET A 173 1.60 19.34 11.22
N PHE A 174 1.03 19.15 12.42
CA PHE A 174 1.80 18.95 13.65
C PHE A 174 1.49 17.62 14.31
N LEU A 175 2.54 16.92 14.75
CA LEU A 175 2.48 15.81 15.70
C LEU A 175 2.96 16.34 17.05
N VAL A 176 2.09 16.28 18.05
CA VAL A 176 2.37 16.82 19.40
C VAL A 176 2.51 15.68 20.42
N PRO A 177 2.84 15.95 21.70
CA PRO A 177 2.95 14.89 22.70
C PRO A 177 1.69 14.00 22.78
N TRP A 178 1.90 12.71 23.02
CA TRP A 178 0.91 11.64 22.80
C TRP A 178 -0.43 11.85 23.51
N GLU A 179 -0.42 12.31 24.77
CA GLU A 179 -1.62 12.52 25.56
C GLU A 179 -1.41 13.44 26.78
N GLY A 180 -2.50 13.78 27.45
CA GLY A 180 -2.52 14.50 28.72
C GLY A 180 -2.16 15.98 28.61
N GLN A 181 -1.69 16.55 29.73
CA GLN A 181 -1.46 17.99 29.86
C GLN A 181 -0.46 18.53 28.81
N ARG A 182 0.59 17.77 28.50
CA ARG A 182 1.58 18.17 27.48
C ARG A 182 0.98 18.29 26.08
N SER A 183 0.09 17.38 25.72
CA SER A 183 -0.66 17.44 24.45
C SER A 183 -1.55 18.67 24.41
N LYS A 184 -2.34 18.88 25.47
CA LYS A 184 -3.21 20.06 25.62
C LYS A 184 -2.44 21.37 25.47
N ASP A 185 -1.32 21.48 26.15
CA ASP A 185 -0.52 22.69 26.15
C ASP A 185 0.09 22.97 24.76
N ALA A 186 0.56 21.93 24.06
CA ALA A 186 1.11 22.06 22.72
C ALA A 186 0.07 22.60 21.74
N VAL A 187 -1.13 21.99 21.73
CA VAL A 187 -2.24 22.41 20.85
C VAL A 187 -2.69 23.83 21.19
N SER A 188 -2.76 24.18 22.48
CA SER A 188 -3.14 25.53 22.92
C SER A 188 -2.13 26.57 22.48
N ALA A 189 -0.83 26.27 22.59
CA ALA A 189 0.24 27.15 22.14
C ALA A 189 0.21 27.35 20.62
N LEU A 190 0.11 26.25 19.85
CA LEU A 190 -0.01 26.30 18.38
C LEU A 190 -1.24 27.10 17.95
N TYR A 191 -2.39 26.88 18.60
CA TYR A 191 -3.61 27.62 18.29
C TYR A 191 -3.43 29.12 18.54
N ALA A 192 -2.86 29.51 19.68
CA ALA A 192 -2.62 30.92 20.00
C ALA A 192 -1.58 31.59 19.07
N ASP A 193 -0.52 30.87 18.71
CA ASP A 193 0.62 31.44 18.00
C ASP A 193 0.51 31.40 16.48
N LEU A 194 -0.29 30.48 15.92
CA LEU A 194 -0.37 30.23 14.48
C LEU A 194 -1.82 30.30 13.98
N TYR A 195 -2.67 29.39 14.45
CA TYR A 195 -3.98 29.15 13.84
C TYR A 195 -5.00 30.26 14.10
N SER A 196 -5.11 30.73 15.35
CA SER A 196 -6.03 31.83 15.71
C SER A 196 -5.63 33.18 15.11
N GLN A 197 -4.36 33.32 14.74
CA GLN A 197 -3.84 34.49 14.04
C GLN A 197 -3.97 34.37 12.51
N ASN A 198 -4.45 33.23 12.02
CA ASN A 198 -4.55 32.92 10.59
C ASN A 198 -3.22 33.09 9.83
N LEU A 199 -2.10 32.76 10.48
CA LEU A 199 -0.78 32.85 9.88
C LEU A 199 -0.56 31.64 8.97
N TYR A 200 -0.16 31.90 7.72
CA TYR A 200 0.18 30.88 6.72
C TYR A 200 -0.96 29.88 6.44
N SER A 201 -2.21 30.36 6.42
CA SER A 201 -3.39 29.48 6.34
C SER A 201 -3.50 28.67 5.05
N ASP A 202 -2.84 29.11 3.97
CA ASP A 202 -2.73 28.39 2.71
C ASP A 202 -1.76 27.19 2.79
N LEU A 203 -0.89 27.14 3.80
CA LEU A 203 0.05 26.04 4.02
C LEU A 203 -0.51 24.95 4.94
N TRP A 204 -1.67 25.12 5.57
CA TRP A 204 -2.19 24.14 6.52
C TRP A 204 -2.75 22.92 5.82
N PHE A 205 -2.25 21.73 6.15
CA PHE A 205 -2.80 20.50 5.60
C PHE A 205 -4.20 20.24 6.14
N THR A 206 -5.16 20.05 5.24
CA THR A 206 -6.56 19.84 5.61
C THR A 206 -6.97 18.37 5.44
N TRP A 207 -7.67 17.86 6.45
CA TRP A 207 -8.25 16.52 6.45
C TRP A 207 -9.71 16.61 6.86
N GLN A 208 -10.62 16.08 6.04
CA GLN A 208 -12.06 16.14 6.29
C GLN A 208 -12.57 17.59 6.47
N GLY A 209 -12.00 18.52 5.70
CA GLY A 209 -12.43 19.92 5.65
C GLY A 209 -11.90 20.84 6.76
N LYS A 210 -10.99 20.36 7.62
CA LYS A 210 -10.35 21.15 8.68
C LYS A 210 -8.85 20.89 8.74
N PRO A 211 -8.04 21.81 9.33
CA PRO A 211 -6.63 21.54 9.59
C PRO A 211 -6.46 20.25 10.40
N LEU A 212 -5.57 19.37 9.96
CA LEU A 212 -5.27 18.11 10.63
C LEU A 212 -4.21 18.31 11.72
N ILE A 213 -4.43 17.71 12.88
CA ILE A 213 -3.43 17.65 13.95
C ILE A 213 -3.36 16.26 14.56
N MET A 214 -2.13 15.77 14.79
CA MET A 214 -1.90 14.54 15.53
C MET A 214 -1.76 14.86 17.02
N ALA A 215 -2.90 14.85 17.73
CA ALA A 215 -3.02 15.20 19.15
C ALA A 215 -4.17 14.43 19.80
N ASP A 216 -4.13 14.26 21.12
CA ASP A 216 -5.22 13.63 21.87
C ASP A 216 -6.38 14.62 22.07
N PRO A 217 -7.54 14.41 21.42
CA PRO A 217 -8.68 15.33 21.52
C PRO A 217 -9.31 15.34 22.92
N THR A 218 -9.15 14.28 23.71
CA THR A 218 -9.78 14.17 25.04
C THR A 218 -9.15 15.12 26.06
N SER A 219 -7.90 15.53 25.80
CA SER A 219 -7.17 16.48 26.63
C SER A 219 -7.54 17.95 26.33
N ILE A 220 -8.24 18.23 25.23
CA ILE A 220 -8.59 19.59 24.79
C ILE A 220 -9.91 20.04 25.41
N THR A 221 -9.87 21.06 26.26
CA THR A 221 -11.05 21.55 27.00
C THR A 221 -11.66 22.82 26.42
N ASP A 222 -10.97 23.50 25.51
CA ASP A 222 -11.48 24.72 24.86
C ASP A 222 -12.36 24.33 23.65
N PRO A 223 -13.67 24.67 23.64
CA PRO A 223 -14.56 24.31 22.53
C PRO A 223 -14.18 24.92 21.17
N ALA A 224 -13.55 26.10 21.16
CA ALA A 224 -13.11 26.74 19.92
C ALA A 224 -11.98 25.94 19.30
N ILE A 225 -11.00 25.52 20.10
CA ILE A 225 -9.89 24.68 19.65
C ILE A 225 -10.39 23.29 19.23
N GLN A 226 -11.24 22.67 20.05
CA GLN A 226 -11.77 21.33 19.80
C GLN A 226 -12.57 21.23 18.49
N SER A 227 -13.27 22.29 18.10
CA SER A 227 -14.03 22.33 16.85
C SER A 227 -13.21 22.77 15.63
N PHE A 228 -12.03 23.37 15.83
CA PHE A 228 -11.20 23.90 14.76
C PHE A 228 -10.46 22.82 13.97
N PHE A 229 -9.92 21.80 14.65
CA PHE A 229 -9.12 20.75 14.02
C PHE A 229 -9.90 19.48 13.68
N THR A 230 -9.39 18.73 12.71
CA THR A 230 -9.58 17.28 12.65
C THR A 230 -8.46 16.63 13.47
N TYR A 231 -8.82 15.77 14.43
CA TYR A 231 -7.87 15.12 15.33
C TYR A 231 -7.63 13.68 14.93
N ARG A 232 -6.36 13.26 14.99
CA ARG A 232 -5.98 11.85 15.10
C ARG A 232 -5.06 11.70 16.28
N LYS A 233 -5.38 10.84 17.25
CA LYS A 233 -4.51 10.67 18.42
C LYS A 233 -3.22 9.98 17.99
N GLY A 234 -2.07 10.58 18.29
CA GLY A 234 -0.77 10.00 17.99
C GLY A 234 -0.53 8.73 18.81
N ASN A 235 -0.10 7.64 18.17
CA ASN A 235 0.27 6.40 18.84
C ASN A 235 1.79 6.19 18.79
N ALA A 236 2.41 6.01 19.95
CA ALA A 236 3.85 5.79 20.08
C ALA A 236 4.28 4.34 19.80
N GLY A 237 3.34 3.40 19.76
CA GLY A 237 3.51 1.96 19.55
C GLY A 237 3.97 1.58 18.15
N TYR A 238 4.78 0.52 18.04
CA TYR A 238 5.22 -0.04 16.74
C TYR A 238 4.46 -1.31 16.34
N GLY A 239 3.68 -1.90 17.26
CA GLY A 239 2.76 -3.00 17.01
C GLY A 239 1.73 -3.11 18.14
N GLY A 240 0.51 -3.57 17.84
CA GLY A 240 -0.57 -3.71 18.83
C GLY A 240 -1.97 -3.56 18.25
N ALA A 241 -2.99 -3.71 19.11
CA ALA A 241 -4.36 -3.32 18.80
C ALA A 241 -4.49 -1.79 18.92
N TRP A 242 -4.91 -1.14 17.85
CA TRP A 242 -5.07 0.32 17.78
C TRP A 242 -6.53 0.70 18.03
N ASN A 243 -6.76 1.89 18.57
CA ASN A 243 -8.12 2.43 18.66
C ASN A 243 -8.49 3.17 17.36
N ALA A 244 -9.79 3.26 17.09
CA ALA A 244 -10.29 4.09 15.99
C ALA A 244 -9.83 5.54 16.17
N ASN A 245 -9.47 6.19 15.06
CA ASN A 245 -8.95 7.56 15.00
C ASN A 245 -7.57 7.76 15.66
N GLU A 246 -6.80 6.69 15.86
CA GLU A 246 -5.37 6.78 16.21
C GLU A 246 -4.51 6.64 14.96
N TRP A 247 -3.44 7.44 14.91
CA TRP A 247 -2.41 7.39 13.86
C TRP A 247 -1.05 7.14 14.49
N GLY A 248 -0.33 6.12 14.04
CA GLY A 248 1.06 5.90 14.44
C GLY A 248 2.06 6.53 13.46
N TRP A 249 3.23 6.88 13.97
CA TRP A 249 4.30 7.47 13.18
C TRP A 249 5.27 6.42 12.61
N MET A 250 5.32 5.22 13.21
CA MET A 250 6.15 4.08 12.80
C MET A 250 5.43 2.75 13.09
N SER A 251 5.67 1.72 12.28
CA SER A 251 5.11 0.38 12.49
C SER A 251 6.08 -0.70 12.07
N ASN A 252 6.11 -1.81 12.82
CA ASN A 252 6.91 -2.99 12.52
C ASN A 252 6.34 -3.76 11.33
N TYR A 253 7.21 -4.21 10.42
CA TYR A 253 6.78 -5.07 9.32
C TYR A 253 6.33 -6.47 9.84
N PRO A 254 5.23 -7.05 9.31
CA PRO A 254 4.28 -6.44 8.37
C PRO A 254 3.42 -5.38 9.06
N GLN A 255 3.44 -4.16 8.51
CA GLN A 255 2.77 -3.02 9.14
C GLN A 255 1.24 -3.09 8.98
N PRO A 256 0.46 -2.71 10.01
CA PRO A 256 -0.99 -2.62 9.96
C PRO A 256 -1.46 -1.31 9.32
N THR A 257 -2.75 -1.24 8.99
CA THR A 257 -3.43 0.04 8.74
C THR A 257 -4.01 0.59 10.04
N TYR A 258 -4.00 1.92 10.14
CA TYR A 258 -4.74 2.71 11.12
C TYR A 258 -6.11 3.04 10.54
N TYR A 259 -7.13 3.03 11.39
CA TYR A 259 -8.53 3.05 10.97
C TYR A 259 -9.36 4.08 11.72
N THR A 260 -10.51 4.40 11.15
CA THR A 260 -11.64 5.06 11.80
C THR A 260 -12.85 4.14 11.76
N ASP A 261 -13.93 4.51 12.45
CA ASP A 261 -15.18 3.74 12.44
C ASP A 261 -15.78 3.57 11.03
N THR A 262 -15.40 4.46 10.09
CA THR A 262 -15.92 4.48 8.71
C THR A 262 -14.86 4.12 7.67
N ASN A 263 -13.60 3.97 8.06
CA ASN A 263 -12.50 3.71 7.15
C ASN A 263 -11.47 2.76 7.78
N ALA A 264 -11.46 1.51 7.32
CA ALA A 264 -10.55 0.48 7.82
C ALA A 264 -9.09 0.68 7.41
N ASN A 265 -8.81 1.51 6.39
CA ASN A 265 -7.48 1.71 5.82
C ASN A 265 -7.15 3.20 5.67
N GLU A 266 -7.41 4.00 6.71
CA GLU A 266 -7.22 5.44 6.60
C GLU A 266 -5.74 5.82 6.46
N MET A 267 -4.87 5.26 7.31
CA MET A 267 -3.45 5.63 7.31
C MET A 267 -2.55 4.42 7.48
N MET A 268 -1.35 4.46 6.90
CA MET A 268 -0.30 3.48 7.14
C MET A 268 1.05 4.15 7.33
N ALA A 269 1.78 3.77 8.38
CA ALA A 269 3.15 4.20 8.57
C ALA A 269 4.09 3.33 7.71
N VAL A 270 4.99 3.96 6.95
CA VAL A 270 6.01 3.32 6.12
C VAL A 270 7.38 3.70 6.64
N SER A 271 8.07 2.71 7.19
CA SER A 271 9.34 2.93 7.90
C SER A 271 10.55 2.51 7.07
N VAL A 272 11.54 3.38 6.97
CA VAL A 272 12.79 3.20 6.19
C VAL A 272 13.85 2.42 6.97
N ALA A 273 13.84 2.56 8.29
CA ALA A 273 14.44 1.67 9.28
C ALA A 273 13.52 1.67 10.53
N GLN A 274 13.73 0.76 11.49
CA GLN A 274 12.84 0.60 12.65
C GLN A 274 13.62 0.43 13.95
N ASN A 275 13.22 1.19 14.97
CA ASN A 275 13.67 1.10 16.38
C ASN A 275 13.15 -0.15 17.10
N SER A 276 13.29 -1.29 16.45
CA SER A 276 12.77 -2.57 16.90
C SER A 276 13.70 -3.71 16.49
N SER A 277 13.52 -4.87 17.11
CA SER A 277 14.24 -6.09 16.74
C SER A 277 13.42 -7.31 17.10
N SER A 278 13.41 -8.32 16.22
CA SER A 278 12.79 -9.62 16.48
C SER A 278 13.62 -10.52 17.40
N VAL A 279 14.89 -10.17 17.65
CA VAL A 279 15.84 -10.97 18.44
C VAL A 279 16.19 -10.36 19.80
N SER A 280 15.61 -9.19 20.12
CA SER A 280 15.76 -8.53 21.41
C SER A 280 14.79 -9.11 22.44
N SER A 281 15.21 -9.19 23.71
CA SER A 281 14.32 -9.49 24.85
C SER A 281 13.31 -8.38 25.12
N ASP A 282 13.60 -7.17 24.64
CA ASP A 282 12.66 -6.06 24.53
C ASP A 282 12.48 -5.73 23.03
N PRO A 283 11.53 -6.38 22.33
CA PRO A 283 11.46 -6.33 20.87
C PRO A 283 10.96 -5.00 20.32
N ASN A 284 10.35 -4.16 21.16
CA ASN A 284 9.80 -2.86 20.82
C ASN A 284 10.50 -1.80 21.65
N TYR A 285 10.99 -0.72 21.02
CA TYR A 285 11.74 0.38 21.67
C TYR A 285 13.19 0.06 22.02
N ILE A 286 13.99 -0.23 20.98
CA ILE A 286 15.44 -0.28 21.11
C ILE A 286 16.11 0.89 20.41
N GLU A 287 17.34 1.18 20.81
CA GLU A 287 18.17 2.13 20.10
C GLU A 287 18.63 1.54 18.77
N MET A 288 18.79 2.37 17.74
CA MET A 288 19.34 1.93 16.45
C MET A 288 20.76 1.34 16.58
N SER A 289 21.48 1.67 17.65
CA SER A 289 22.79 1.08 17.98
C SER A 289 22.74 -0.16 18.89
N ARG A 290 21.56 -0.74 19.18
CA ARG A 290 21.43 -1.89 20.09
C ARG A 290 22.25 -3.09 19.58
N ILE A 291 22.92 -3.77 20.51
CA ILE A 291 23.73 -4.97 20.23
C ILE A 291 23.25 -6.21 21.01
N ASP A 292 23.46 -7.40 20.45
CA ASP A 292 23.26 -8.66 21.15
C ASP A 292 24.46 -9.02 22.08
N ALA A 293 24.37 -10.17 22.75
CA ALA A 293 25.44 -10.67 23.62
C ALA A 293 26.76 -11.00 22.91
N SER A 294 26.73 -11.19 21.58
CA SER A 294 27.90 -11.40 20.73
C SER A 294 28.46 -10.09 20.16
N GLY A 295 27.82 -8.96 20.46
CA GLY A 295 28.18 -7.63 19.97
C GLY A 295 27.63 -7.30 18.58
N ASN A 296 26.75 -8.13 17.99
CA ASN A 296 26.16 -7.83 16.69
C ASN A 296 25.09 -6.75 16.83
N PHE A 297 25.01 -5.83 15.87
CA PHE A 297 23.93 -4.86 15.80
C PHE A 297 22.63 -5.51 15.34
N ILE A 298 21.54 -5.30 16.09
CA ILE A 298 20.28 -6.06 15.96
C ILE A 298 19.04 -5.23 15.64
N ALA A 299 19.14 -3.89 15.62
CA ALA A 299 18.03 -3.05 15.20
C ALA A 299 17.69 -3.30 13.72
N ARG A 300 16.43 -3.17 13.33
CA ARG A 300 16.01 -3.31 11.94
C ARG A 300 16.50 -2.10 11.14
N GLY A 301 17.69 -2.23 10.56
CA GLY A 301 18.31 -1.23 9.69
C GLY A 301 17.69 -1.22 8.30
N ARG A 302 18.26 -0.41 7.42
CA ARG A 302 17.82 -0.28 6.03
C ARG A 302 17.94 -1.57 5.23
N SER A 303 18.84 -2.46 5.65
CA SER A 303 19.05 -3.76 5.02
C SER A 303 18.12 -4.86 5.53
N PHE A 304 17.29 -4.59 6.56
CA PHE A 304 16.30 -5.54 7.07
C PHE A 304 15.38 -6.01 5.94
N ARG A 305 15.17 -7.32 5.84
CA ARG A 305 14.25 -7.91 4.86
C ARG A 305 13.79 -9.29 5.31
N ASN A 306 12.54 -9.65 4.99
CA ASN A 306 12.01 -11.00 5.22
C ASN A 306 12.14 -11.44 6.70
N GLY A 307 11.93 -10.52 7.64
CA GLY A 307 12.01 -10.80 9.08
C GLY A 307 13.43 -10.88 9.66
N GLN A 308 14.47 -10.58 8.87
CA GLN A 308 15.87 -10.74 9.27
C GLN A 308 16.69 -9.47 9.05
N GLN A 309 17.52 -9.12 10.05
CA GLN A 309 18.56 -8.10 9.95
C GLN A 309 19.90 -8.81 9.67
N PRO A 310 20.69 -8.40 8.66
CA PRO A 310 22.06 -8.87 8.53
C PRO A 310 22.85 -8.51 9.81
N LEU A 311 23.57 -9.47 10.38
CA LEU A 311 24.28 -9.29 11.65
C LEU A 311 25.76 -9.03 11.40
N SER A 312 26.28 -7.96 11.99
CA SER A 312 27.72 -7.67 12.06
C SER A 312 28.04 -6.97 13.38
N THR A 313 29.25 -7.18 13.89
CA THR A 313 29.80 -6.42 15.03
C THR A 313 30.37 -5.07 14.61
N ASN A 314 30.43 -4.81 13.29
CA ASN A 314 30.80 -3.54 12.71
C ASN A 314 29.54 -2.84 12.17
N PRO A 315 29.11 -1.69 12.69
CA PRO A 315 27.89 -1.02 12.23
C PRO A 315 28.08 -0.25 10.92
N ILE A 316 29.33 -0.12 10.43
CA ILE A 316 29.68 0.45 9.13
C ILE A 316 30.25 -0.63 8.19
N ASP A 317 29.84 -1.88 8.39
CA ASP A 317 30.28 -2.99 7.56
C ASP A 317 29.88 -2.77 6.09
N PRO A 318 30.83 -2.73 5.14
CA PRO A 318 30.52 -2.50 3.73
C PRO A 318 29.72 -3.64 3.08
N SER A 319 29.57 -4.80 3.77
CA SER A 319 28.70 -5.88 3.31
C SER A 319 27.22 -5.61 3.54
N TYR A 320 26.85 -4.62 4.36
CA TYR A 320 25.47 -4.17 4.43
C TYR A 320 25.02 -3.63 3.08
N PRO A 321 23.90 -4.12 2.51
CA PRO A 321 23.30 -3.56 1.29
C PRO A 321 22.55 -2.25 1.60
N THR A 322 23.14 -1.36 2.39
CA THR A 322 22.53 -0.11 2.88
C THR A 322 22.03 0.77 1.74
N ASN A 323 22.67 0.75 0.57
CA ASN A 323 22.25 1.61 -0.55
C ASN A 323 20.98 1.11 -1.25
N GLU A 324 20.59 -0.16 -1.05
CA GLU A 324 19.45 -0.78 -1.74
C GLU A 324 18.09 -0.42 -1.12
N GLY A 325 18.03 -0.06 0.17
CA GLY A 325 16.77 0.31 0.84
C GLY A 325 15.75 -0.83 0.93
N ARG A 326 16.22 -2.05 1.18
CA ARG A 326 15.39 -3.27 1.20
C ARG A 326 14.21 -3.17 2.17
N ASN A 327 14.43 -2.62 3.37
CA ASN A 327 13.36 -2.45 4.35
C ASN A 327 12.31 -1.44 3.87
N PHE A 328 12.74 -0.33 3.27
CA PHE A 328 11.82 0.66 2.70
C PHE A 328 10.98 0.05 1.60
N LYS A 329 11.59 -0.70 0.67
CA LYS A 329 10.88 -1.36 -0.42
C LYS A 329 9.83 -2.36 0.09
N GLU A 330 10.17 -3.18 1.09
CA GLU A 330 9.24 -4.17 1.67
C GLU A 330 8.03 -3.49 2.35
N GLN A 331 8.27 -2.37 3.03
CA GLN A 331 7.20 -1.56 3.64
C GLN A 331 6.37 -0.82 2.56
N ALA A 332 7.00 -0.23 1.54
CA ALA A 332 6.32 0.41 0.42
C ALA A 332 5.41 -0.56 -0.34
N ASP A 333 5.91 -1.77 -0.65
CA ASP A 333 5.15 -2.82 -1.34
C ASP A 333 3.90 -3.22 -0.56
N ARG A 334 4.02 -3.30 0.77
CA ARG A 334 2.89 -3.59 1.65
C ARG A 334 1.88 -2.43 1.70
N ALA A 335 2.33 -1.19 1.64
CA ALA A 335 1.44 -0.03 1.51
C ALA A 335 0.70 -0.01 0.18
N LEU A 336 1.37 -0.31 -0.93
CA LEU A 336 0.73 -0.45 -2.24
C LEU A 336 -0.32 -1.57 -2.25
N GLN A 337 -0.06 -2.67 -1.52
CA GLN A 337 -0.98 -3.79 -1.38
C GLN A 337 -2.23 -3.46 -0.55
N LEU A 338 -2.09 -2.72 0.56
CA LEU A 338 -3.22 -2.38 1.44
C LEU A 338 -3.96 -1.11 1.00
N ASP A 339 -3.34 -0.30 0.15
CA ASP A 339 -3.91 0.87 -0.50
C ASP A 339 -4.56 1.88 0.48
N PRO A 340 -3.86 2.31 1.54
CA PRO A 340 -4.42 3.26 2.51
C PRO A 340 -4.74 4.62 1.88
N ASP A 341 -5.50 5.49 2.52
CA ASP A 341 -5.77 6.84 2.01
C ASP A 341 -4.60 7.80 2.26
N PHE A 342 -3.89 7.59 3.38
CA PHE A 342 -2.74 8.37 3.79
C PHE A 342 -1.54 7.47 4.09
N VAL A 343 -0.35 7.84 3.62
CA VAL A 343 0.91 7.18 4.00
C VAL A 343 1.79 8.14 4.79
N PHE A 344 2.22 7.73 5.97
CA PHE A 344 3.16 8.47 6.82
C PHE A 344 4.57 7.87 6.65
N ILE A 345 5.55 8.62 6.14
CA ILE A 345 6.93 8.15 5.96
C ILE A 345 7.85 8.67 7.07
N THR A 346 8.65 7.78 7.66
CA THR A 346 9.31 7.97 8.97
C THR A 346 10.46 8.98 9.08
N GLY A 347 10.86 9.71 8.02
CA GLY A 347 11.77 10.83 8.27
C GLY A 347 12.49 11.48 7.10
N TRP A 348 12.50 12.81 7.14
CA TRP A 348 13.34 13.71 6.36
C TRP A 348 14.00 14.75 7.28
N ASN A 349 15.31 14.95 7.14
CA ASN A 349 16.16 15.83 7.95
C ASN A 349 16.34 15.40 9.44
N GLU A 350 16.24 14.11 9.77
CA GLU A 350 16.62 13.57 11.10
C GLU A 350 18.11 13.21 11.17
N TRP A 351 19.01 14.19 11.16
CA TRP A 351 20.45 13.86 11.07
C TRP A 351 21.10 13.44 12.39
N THR A 352 20.54 13.81 13.53
CA THR A 352 21.21 13.72 14.83
C THR A 352 20.42 12.96 15.88
N ALA A 353 21.13 12.16 16.68
CA ALA A 353 20.61 11.57 17.90
C ALA A 353 21.46 11.97 19.12
N GLY A 354 20.84 12.03 20.29
CA GLY A 354 21.57 12.12 21.56
C GLY A 354 22.29 10.80 21.87
N ARG A 355 23.48 10.90 22.50
CA ARG A 355 24.29 9.74 22.91
C ARG A 355 24.08 9.41 24.39
N LEU A 356 23.57 8.22 24.68
CA LEU A 356 23.28 7.75 26.04
C LEU A 356 24.32 6.69 26.48
N VAL A 357 25.21 7.05 27.40
CA VAL A 357 26.27 6.14 27.88
C VAL A 357 25.78 5.27 29.03
N GLY A 358 26.23 4.00 29.07
CA GLY A 358 25.91 3.07 30.16
C GLY A 358 24.57 2.35 30.00
N LEU A 359 23.94 2.45 28.83
CA LEU A 359 22.73 1.68 28.52
C LEU A 359 23.06 0.18 28.39
N PRO A 360 22.19 -0.71 28.92
CA PRO A 360 22.32 -2.15 28.69
C PRO A 360 22.34 -2.49 27.21
N GLN A 361 23.07 -3.55 26.83
CA GLN A 361 23.08 -4.08 25.46
C GLN A 361 23.34 -3.00 24.38
N SER A 362 24.18 -2.03 24.72
CA SER A 362 24.65 -0.97 23.83
C SER A 362 26.18 -0.99 23.75
N PRO A 363 26.79 -0.50 22.66
CA PRO A 363 28.24 -0.31 22.60
C PRO A 363 28.75 0.54 23.75
N THR A 364 30.02 0.38 24.13
CA THR A 364 30.64 1.22 25.17
C THR A 364 30.62 2.70 24.77
N ALA A 365 30.65 2.99 23.46
CA ALA A 365 30.43 4.32 22.90
C ALA A 365 29.10 4.97 23.32
N GLY A 366 28.07 4.19 23.64
CA GLY A 366 26.74 4.65 24.02
C GLY A 366 25.64 4.14 23.08
N GLY A 367 24.41 4.27 23.52
CA GLY A 367 23.21 4.02 22.74
C GLY A 367 22.75 5.27 21.97
N PHE A 368 22.25 5.06 20.75
CA PHE A 368 21.75 6.08 19.83
C PHE A 368 20.36 5.69 19.34
N THR A 369 19.32 6.37 19.83
CA THR A 369 17.93 5.93 19.61
C THR A 369 17.56 6.02 18.16
N ASP A 370 17.31 7.20 17.59
CA ASP A 370 16.65 7.33 16.29
C ASP A 370 17.57 7.18 15.08
N VAL A 371 18.81 7.64 15.21
CA VAL A 371 19.83 7.58 14.14
C VAL A 371 21.21 7.28 14.71
N PHE A 372 21.98 6.44 14.02
CA PHE A 372 23.31 6.01 14.47
C PHE A 372 24.35 6.01 13.34
N THR A 373 24.11 5.27 12.27
CA THR A 373 25.01 5.15 11.10
C THR A 373 24.18 5.10 9.82
N PRO A 374 24.78 5.20 8.61
CA PRO A 374 24.01 5.07 7.37
C PRO A 374 23.11 3.83 7.31
N GLU A 375 23.52 2.68 7.86
CA GLU A 375 22.69 1.45 7.92
C GLU A 375 21.58 1.55 8.97
N PHE A 376 21.90 2.09 10.14
CA PHE A 376 21.04 2.12 11.32
C PHE A 376 20.52 3.54 11.59
N SER A 377 19.77 4.09 10.63
CA SER A 377 19.13 5.42 10.70
C SER A 377 17.90 5.47 9.80
N ARG A 378 16.85 6.19 10.24
CA ARG A 378 15.57 6.31 9.52
C ARG A 378 15.51 7.45 8.50
N ASP A 379 16.46 8.38 8.52
CA ASP A 379 16.39 9.56 7.65
C ASP A 379 16.69 9.29 6.18
N ILE A 380 15.96 9.88 5.23
CA ILE A 380 16.22 9.68 3.78
C ILE A 380 16.69 10.91 3.03
N GLU A 381 17.00 12.01 3.71
CA GLU A 381 17.53 13.17 3.04
C GLU A 381 18.86 12.80 2.33
N PRO A 382 19.10 13.34 1.12
CA PRO A 382 20.35 13.13 0.40
C PRO A 382 21.59 13.44 1.24
N MET A 383 22.62 12.59 1.12
CA MET A 383 23.86 12.70 1.88
C MET A 383 25.09 12.83 0.98
N LYS A 384 26.20 13.37 1.52
CA LYS A 384 27.50 13.29 0.82
C LYS A 384 28.11 11.90 0.99
N GLY A 385 28.45 11.26 -0.14
CA GLY A 385 28.90 9.86 -0.13
C GLY A 385 27.77 8.90 0.29
N GLY A 386 28.11 7.77 0.90
CA GLY A 386 27.12 6.81 1.42
C GLY A 386 26.08 6.38 0.38
N TYR A 387 24.79 6.55 0.73
CA TYR A 387 23.66 6.24 -0.16
C TYR A 387 23.32 7.36 -1.14
N ALA A 388 24.05 8.48 -1.12
CA ALA A 388 23.78 9.69 -1.87
C ALA A 388 22.29 10.07 -1.76
N ASP A 389 21.52 9.87 -2.82
CA ASP A 389 20.12 10.20 -3.00
C ASP A 389 19.30 9.00 -3.53
N ASN A 390 19.80 7.78 -3.36
CA ASN A 390 19.09 6.56 -3.74
C ASN A 390 17.75 6.39 -3.02
N TYR A 391 17.63 6.91 -1.79
CA TYR A 391 16.37 6.87 -1.04
C TYR A 391 15.37 7.93 -1.51
N TYR A 392 15.85 9.07 -1.99
CA TYR A 392 14.99 10.08 -2.60
C TYR A 392 14.29 9.52 -3.85
N TYR A 393 15.01 8.80 -4.71
CA TYR A 393 14.37 8.19 -5.89
C TYR A 393 13.51 6.96 -5.57
N GLN A 394 13.77 6.23 -4.48
CA GLN A 394 12.81 5.24 -3.96
C GLN A 394 11.52 5.90 -3.46
N LEU A 395 11.63 7.05 -2.79
CA LEU A 395 10.48 7.83 -2.36
C LEU A 395 9.65 8.28 -3.57
N VAL A 396 10.29 8.92 -4.56
CA VAL A 396 9.62 9.36 -5.79
C VAL A 396 8.91 8.20 -6.48
N ASP A 397 9.60 7.07 -6.66
CA ASP A 397 9.04 5.87 -7.29
C ASP A 397 7.79 5.36 -6.56
N PHE A 398 7.90 5.15 -5.23
CA PHE A 398 6.80 4.72 -4.40
C PHE A 398 5.60 5.68 -4.47
N ILE A 399 5.83 7.00 -4.35
CA ILE A 399 4.75 7.98 -4.38
C ILE A 399 4.02 7.92 -5.73
N ARG A 400 4.74 7.78 -6.85
CA ARG A 400 4.14 7.66 -8.18
C ARG A 400 3.36 6.35 -8.35
N GLU A 401 3.85 5.23 -7.80
CA GLU A 401 3.10 3.97 -7.78
C GLU A 401 1.84 4.04 -6.91
N PHE A 402 1.88 4.82 -5.82
CA PHE A 402 0.78 4.95 -4.87
C PHE A 402 -0.29 5.93 -5.33
N LYS A 403 0.12 7.11 -5.81
CA LYS A 403 -0.75 8.22 -6.22
C LYS A 403 -1.02 8.26 -7.72
N GLY A 404 -0.31 7.49 -8.55
CA GLY A 404 -0.35 7.68 -10.00
C GLY A 404 0.34 8.98 -10.43
N VAL A 405 0.36 9.24 -11.74
CA VAL A 405 0.94 10.48 -12.31
C VAL A 405 0.07 11.01 -13.43
N ARG A 406 0.25 12.27 -13.80
CA ARG A 406 -0.44 12.82 -14.97
C ARG A 406 0.07 12.20 -16.28
N LYS A 407 -0.81 12.19 -17.27
CA LYS A 407 -0.44 11.84 -18.64
C LYS A 407 0.50 12.91 -19.23
N PRO A 408 1.65 12.53 -19.82
CA PRO A 408 2.51 13.49 -20.50
C PRO A 408 1.79 14.18 -21.67
N GLU A 409 2.09 15.46 -21.86
CA GLU A 409 1.54 16.26 -22.95
C GLU A 409 1.96 15.72 -24.32
N THR A 410 1.07 15.86 -25.30
CA THR A 410 1.37 15.46 -26.68
C THR A 410 2.35 16.45 -27.31
N ILE A 411 3.39 15.91 -27.96
CA ILE A 411 4.35 16.70 -28.70
C ILE A 411 3.69 17.36 -29.92
N SER A 412 4.20 18.54 -30.32
CA SER A 412 3.75 19.20 -31.54
C SER A 412 4.16 18.41 -32.79
N ALA A 413 3.49 18.67 -33.92
CA ALA A 413 3.89 18.09 -35.21
C ALA A 413 5.35 18.44 -35.57
N PRO A 414 6.04 17.60 -36.37
CA PRO A 414 7.38 17.91 -36.85
C PRO A 414 7.47 19.28 -37.50
N GLN A 415 8.47 20.06 -37.13
CA GLN A 415 8.67 21.44 -37.55
C GLN A 415 10.17 21.74 -37.67
N THR A 416 10.56 22.31 -38.81
CA THR A 416 11.90 22.86 -39.02
C THR A 416 12.01 24.23 -38.34
N ILE A 417 13.06 24.41 -37.54
CA ILE A 417 13.35 25.68 -36.87
C ILE A 417 14.58 26.34 -37.53
N ALA A 418 14.46 27.63 -37.84
CA ALA A 418 15.58 28.46 -38.27
C ALA A 418 16.40 28.89 -37.05
N ILE A 419 17.74 28.87 -37.14
CA ILE A 419 18.65 29.31 -36.07
C ILE A 419 19.09 30.74 -36.36
N ASP A 420 18.18 31.69 -36.19
CA ASP A 420 18.33 33.10 -36.58
C ASP A 420 18.12 34.10 -35.42
N GLY A 421 17.57 33.65 -34.30
CA GLY A 421 17.28 34.44 -33.10
C GLY A 421 15.87 35.04 -33.10
N ASP A 422 15.02 34.70 -34.07
CA ASP A 422 13.58 34.95 -34.06
C ASP A 422 12.83 33.75 -33.49
N PHE A 423 12.38 33.89 -32.25
CA PHE A 423 11.75 32.81 -31.51
C PHE A 423 10.26 32.61 -31.82
N THR A 424 9.70 33.32 -32.80
CA THR A 424 8.27 33.24 -33.14
C THR A 424 7.84 31.81 -33.50
N SER A 425 8.72 31.05 -34.17
CA SER A 425 8.47 29.67 -34.58
C SER A 425 8.27 28.70 -33.40
N TRP A 426 8.79 29.03 -32.20
CA TRP A 426 8.66 28.21 -30.99
C TRP A 426 7.30 28.37 -30.27
N SER A 427 6.48 29.33 -30.68
CA SER A 427 5.18 29.60 -30.05
C SER A 427 4.18 28.44 -30.18
N THR A 428 4.30 27.62 -31.21
CA THR A 428 3.44 26.45 -31.49
C THR A 428 4.06 25.12 -31.05
N VAL A 429 5.28 25.13 -30.52
CA VAL A 429 6.01 23.92 -30.11
C VAL A 429 5.58 23.50 -28.71
N SER A 430 5.22 22.23 -28.56
CA SER A 430 4.82 21.57 -27.31
C SER A 430 5.57 20.24 -27.13
N PRO A 431 5.74 19.76 -25.89
CA PRO A 431 5.36 20.41 -24.63
C PRO A 431 6.34 21.50 -24.19
N GLU A 432 5.91 22.29 -23.20
CA GLU A 432 6.82 23.11 -22.40
C GLU A 432 7.41 22.26 -21.26
N PHE A 433 8.73 22.16 -21.24
CA PHE A 433 9.49 21.56 -20.15
C PHE A 433 9.91 22.69 -19.19
N ARG A 434 9.30 22.76 -18.02
CA ARG A 434 9.43 23.92 -17.12
C ARG A 434 10.26 23.55 -15.89
N ASP A 435 10.98 24.55 -15.40
CA ASP A 435 11.82 24.49 -14.21
C ASP A 435 11.40 25.58 -13.22
N ASP A 436 11.82 25.46 -11.96
CA ASP A 436 11.58 26.50 -10.96
C ASP A 436 12.25 27.83 -11.36
N THR A 437 11.64 28.98 -11.06
CA THR A 437 12.15 30.29 -11.49
C THR A 437 12.89 31.07 -10.40
N ALA A 438 13.28 30.41 -9.31
CA ALA A 438 13.88 31.04 -8.13
C ALA A 438 14.85 30.11 -7.36
N ASP A 439 15.51 29.17 -8.03
CA ASP A 439 16.17 28.03 -7.41
C ASP A 439 17.66 27.84 -7.74
N LYS A 440 18.24 28.75 -8.54
CA LYS A 440 19.69 28.77 -8.81
C LYS A 440 20.51 28.79 -7.52
N ALA A 441 21.73 28.24 -7.58
CA ALA A 441 22.61 28.13 -6.43
C ALA A 441 23.03 29.50 -5.86
N GLN A 442 22.36 29.94 -4.80
CA GLN A 442 22.65 31.17 -4.06
C GLN A 442 22.45 30.96 -2.57
N ARG A 443 23.56 30.84 -1.82
CA ARG A 443 23.57 30.58 -0.37
C ARG A 443 24.55 31.51 0.33
N SER A 444 24.10 32.13 1.42
CA SER A 444 24.97 32.87 2.35
C SER A 444 24.41 32.70 3.75
N MET A 445 24.71 31.55 4.38
CA MET A 445 24.09 31.15 5.64
C MET A 445 25.14 30.68 6.65
N PRO A 446 24.91 30.90 7.96
CA PRO A 446 25.73 30.28 8.99
C PRO A 446 25.77 28.76 8.84
N ALA A 447 26.93 28.17 9.06
CA ALA A 447 27.03 26.72 9.21
C ALA A 447 26.60 26.32 10.64
N GLY A 448 26.18 25.07 10.81
CA GLY A 448 26.01 24.47 12.13
C GLY A 448 27.35 24.33 12.86
N GLY A 449 27.33 24.62 14.17
CA GLY A 449 28.50 24.56 15.05
C GLY A 449 29.57 25.62 14.76
N ASN A 450 30.80 25.42 15.23
CA ASN A 450 31.91 26.37 15.04
C ASN A 450 32.61 26.19 13.69
N ARG A 451 31.87 26.38 12.59
CA ARG A 451 32.35 26.20 11.22
C ARG A 451 32.24 27.49 10.41
N PRO A 452 33.06 27.68 9.35
CA PRO A 452 32.88 28.77 8.42
C PRO A 452 31.48 28.76 7.82
N ALA A 453 30.88 29.93 7.65
CA ALA A 453 29.59 30.08 7.00
C ALA A 453 29.59 29.44 5.60
N TYR A 454 28.47 28.85 5.21
CA TYR A 454 28.28 28.33 3.87
C TYR A 454 28.02 29.47 2.90
N SER A 455 28.85 29.57 1.87
CA SER A 455 28.73 30.54 0.78
C SER A 455 28.73 29.81 -0.55
N ASN A 456 27.72 30.06 -1.38
CA ASN A 456 27.65 29.60 -2.75
C ASN A 456 27.02 30.70 -3.60
N ALA A 457 27.75 31.20 -4.59
CA ALA A 457 27.27 32.20 -5.55
C ALA A 457 27.51 31.73 -6.99
N THR A 458 27.42 30.42 -7.22
CA THR A 458 27.65 29.80 -8.52
C THR A 458 26.44 29.88 -9.45
N GLY A 459 25.24 30.15 -8.92
CA GLY A 459 24.04 30.37 -9.73
C GLY A 459 24.24 31.54 -10.71
N ARG A 460 24.02 31.30 -12.01
CA ARG A 460 24.26 32.28 -13.08
C ARG A 460 23.09 32.35 -14.05
N ASN A 461 22.93 31.35 -14.91
CA ASN A 461 21.82 31.27 -15.86
C ASN A 461 20.66 30.49 -15.22
N GLU A 462 19.67 31.20 -14.68
CA GLU A 462 18.46 30.63 -14.08
C GLU A 462 17.50 30.16 -15.17
N ILE A 463 17.52 28.88 -15.47
CA ILE A 463 16.74 28.22 -16.51
C ILE A 463 15.29 28.18 -16.07
N LYS A 464 14.39 28.58 -16.96
CA LYS A 464 12.96 28.66 -16.69
C LYS A 464 12.21 27.60 -17.47
N MET A 465 12.54 27.44 -18.75
CA MET A 465 11.76 26.60 -19.65
C MET A 465 12.59 26.15 -20.84
N SER A 466 12.29 24.95 -21.35
CA SER A 466 12.82 24.40 -22.58
C SER A 466 11.70 23.88 -23.49
N LYS A 467 11.97 23.85 -24.80
CA LYS A 467 11.14 23.19 -25.81
C LYS A 467 12.01 22.35 -26.74
N VAL A 468 11.41 21.31 -27.31
CA VAL A 468 12.08 20.43 -28.27
C VAL A 468 11.21 20.30 -29.51
N ALA A 469 11.80 20.53 -30.67
CA ALA A 469 11.19 20.29 -31.97
C ALA A 469 12.07 19.35 -32.79
N LYS A 470 11.53 18.81 -33.88
CA LYS A 470 12.29 17.95 -34.79
C LYS A 470 11.78 18.09 -36.22
N ASP A 471 12.65 17.75 -37.16
CA ASP A 471 12.27 17.42 -38.53
C ASP A 471 12.97 16.13 -38.99
N SER A 472 13.03 15.89 -40.30
CA SER A 472 13.70 14.70 -40.85
C SER A 472 15.22 14.70 -40.67
N THR A 473 15.83 15.83 -40.34
CA THR A 473 17.28 16.04 -40.37
C THR A 473 17.84 16.40 -39.00
N ASN A 474 17.12 17.19 -38.21
CA ASN A 474 17.58 17.77 -36.95
C ASN A 474 16.60 17.53 -35.80
N VAL A 475 17.16 17.57 -34.60
CA VAL A 475 16.44 17.84 -33.35
C VAL A 475 16.84 19.25 -32.91
N TYR A 476 15.85 20.06 -32.58
CA TYR A 476 16.02 21.45 -32.19
C TYR A 476 15.73 21.61 -30.71
N PHE A 477 16.54 22.40 -30.02
CA PHE A 477 16.34 22.73 -28.62
C PHE A 477 16.19 24.23 -28.46
N TYR A 478 15.22 24.62 -27.64
CA TYR A 478 15.03 25.97 -27.12
C TYR A 478 15.25 25.94 -25.62
N VAL A 479 15.91 26.96 -25.08
CA VAL A 479 15.97 27.22 -23.65
C VAL A 479 15.77 28.71 -23.37
N GLU A 480 14.97 29.00 -22.35
CA GLU A 480 14.72 30.34 -21.83
C GLU A 480 15.15 30.40 -20.37
N THR A 481 15.85 31.49 -20.02
CA THR A 481 16.25 31.82 -18.65
C THR A 481 15.40 32.97 -18.10
N VAL A 482 15.32 33.12 -16.77
CA VAL A 482 14.61 34.23 -16.12
C VAL A 482 15.23 35.58 -16.50
N GLY A 483 16.56 35.68 -16.46
CA GLY A 483 17.34 36.83 -16.90
C GLY A 483 18.04 36.60 -18.24
N ASN A 484 18.81 37.58 -18.74
CA ASN A 484 19.61 37.41 -19.95
C ASN A 484 20.63 36.26 -19.79
N ILE A 485 20.85 35.51 -20.88
CA ILE A 485 21.86 34.44 -20.91
C ILE A 485 23.26 35.08 -20.85
N SER A 486 24.13 34.52 -20.01
CA SER A 486 25.51 34.98 -19.82
C SER A 486 26.40 34.72 -21.04
N SER A 487 27.64 35.20 -21.02
CA SER A 487 28.56 35.06 -22.16
C SER A 487 28.88 33.58 -22.44
N ALA A 488 28.78 33.18 -23.71
CA ALA A 488 29.15 31.84 -24.16
C ALA A 488 30.64 31.49 -23.96
N THR A 489 31.48 32.49 -23.67
CA THR A 489 32.90 32.31 -23.32
C THR A 489 33.12 32.02 -21.84
N ASP A 490 32.08 32.13 -21.00
CA ASP A 490 32.21 31.86 -19.59
C ASP A 490 32.52 30.36 -19.37
N PRO A 491 33.30 30.01 -18.33
CA PRO A 491 33.57 28.60 -18.04
C PRO A 491 32.28 27.85 -17.69
N ASN A 492 32.25 26.57 -18.10
CA ASN A 492 31.17 25.63 -17.81
C ASN A 492 29.77 26.14 -18.20
N TRP A 493 29.70 26.89 -19.31
CA TRP A 493 28.48 27.56 -19.75
C TRP A 493 27.46 26.62 -20.39
N MET A 494 26.22 26.68 -19.89
CA MET A 494 24.98 26.13 -20.47
C MET A 494 25.15 24.78 -21.17
N ARG A 495 25.41 23.71 -20.41
CA ARG A 495 25.57 22.36 -20.95
C ARG A 495 24.22 21.69 -21.13
N LEU A 496 24.01 21.08 -22.30
CA LEU A 496 22.88 20.20 -22.57
C LEU A 496 23.38 18.75 -22.55
N PHE A 497 22.89 17.97 -21.59
CA PHE A 497 23.14 16.54 -21.49
C PHE A 497 21.99 15.77 -22.12
N LEU A 498 22.31 14.77 -22.96
CA LEU A 498 21.32 14.00 -23.70
C LEU A 498 21.53 12.49 -23.50
N ARG A 499 20.43 11.79 -23.24
CA ARG A 499 20.34 10.34 -23.24
C ARG A 499 19.39 9.91 -24.35
N THR A 500 19.90 9.08 -25.24
CA THR A 500 19.20 8.57 -26.43
C THR A 500 19.18 7.04 -26.45
N ASN A 501 20.07 6.40 -25.70
CA ASN A 501 20.17 4.95 -25.59
C ASN A 501 20.72 4.57 -24.20
N SER A 502 20.04 3.67 -23.50
CA SER A 502 20.46 3.24 -22.15
C SER A 502 21.67 2.30 -22.12
N THR A 503 22.00 1.66 -23.24
CA THR A 503 23.08 0.66 -23.35
C THR A 503 24.40 1.23 -23.90
N ASP A 504 24.34 2.39 -24.54
CA ASP A 504 25.53 3.07 -25.04
C ASP A 504 26.42 3.55 -23.88
N PRO A 505 27.75 3.63 -24.09
CA PRO A 505 28.65 4.24 -23.11
C PRO A 505 28.16 5.62 -22.68
N ASN A 506 28.20 5.87 -21.38
CA ASN A 506 27.60 7.06 -20.80
C ASN A 506 28.35 7.55 -19.55
N TRP A 507 28.07 8.79 -19.17
CA TRP A 507 28.33 9.33 -17.84
C TRP A 507 26.99 9.61 -17.17
N ALA A 508 26.73 9.00 -16.01
CA ALA A 508 25.49 9.19 -15.25
C ALA A 508 24.21 9.05 -16.10
N GLY A 509 24.20 8.11 -17.06
CA GLY A 509 23.10 7.88 -17.98
C GLY A 509 23.15 8.67 -19.29
N TYR A 510 23.97 9.73 -19.40
CA TYR A 510 24.03 10.58 -20.58
C TYR A 510 25.04 10.10 -21.63
N ASN A 511 24.57 9.91 -22.85
CA ASN A 511 25.41 9.50 -23.98
C ASN A 511 26.08 10.69 -24.65
N TYR A 512 25.50 11.88 -24.57
CA TYR A 512 26.02 13.09 -25.22
C TYR A 512 26.02 14.30 -24.30
N VAL A 513 26.94 15.23 -24.57
CA VAL A 513 26.98 16.57 -23.97
C VAL A 513 27.28 17.63 -25.02
N LEU A 514 26.51 18.72 -25.01
CA LEU A 514 26.73 19.93 -25.79
C LEU A 514 27.44 20.99 -24.95
N ASN A 515 28.13 21.95 -25.60
CA ASN A 515 28.72 23.14 -24.97
C ASN A 515 29.85 22.89 -23.96
N ARG A 516 30.36 21.66 -23.87
CA ARG A 516 31.50 21.37 -22.98
C ARG A 516 32.81 21.98 -23.49
N THR A 517 33.03 21.99 -24.81
CA THR A 517 34.24 22.55 -25.45
C THR A 517 33.90 23.20 -26.80
N GLY A 518 34.81 24.02 -27.33
CA GLY A 518 34.70 24.54 -28.70
C GLY A 518 33.49 25.46 -28.95
N VAL A 519 33.01 26.15 -27.92
CA VAL A 519 31.95 27.15 -28.03
C VAL A 519 32.52 28.42 -28.68
N THR A 520 31.92 28.86 -29.77
CA THR A 520 32.23 30.11 -30.48
C THR A 520 31.02 31.03 -30.43
N ALA A 521 31.09 32.23 -31.05
CA ALA A 521 29.95 33.16 -31.10
C ALA A 521 28.73 32.66 -31.90
N THR A 522 28.88 31.62 -32.73
CA THR A 522 27.81 31.13 -33.62
C THR A 522 27.68 29.61 -33.66
N THR A 523 28.69 28.88 -33.17
CA THR A 523 28.75 27.42 -33.22
C THR A 523 29.26 26.81 -31.93
N THR A 524 28.93 25.54 -31.72
CA THR A 524 29.39 24.75 -30.59
C THR A 524 29.67 23.30 -31.01
N THR A 525 30.12 22.48 -30.05
CA THR A 525 30.43 21.06 -30.26
C THR A 525 29.46 20.15 -29.51
N LEU A 526 29.13 19.02 -30.16
CA LEU A 526 28.49 17.87 -29.54
C LEU A 526 29.55 16.81 -29.30
N GLN A 527 29.62 16.30 -28.08
CA GLN A 527 30.51 15.20 -27.72
C GLN A 527 29.71 13.97 -27.28
N LYS A 528 30.17 12.78 -27.65
CA LYS A 528 29.62 11.49 -27.22
C LYS A 528 30.50 10.89 -26.13
N SER A 529 29.90 10.33 -25.09
CA SER A 529 30.61 9.65 -24.00
C SER A 529 31.25 8.36 -24.51
N THR A 530 32.44 8.06 -23.99
CA THR A 530 33.07 6.75 -24.15
C THR A 530 33.02 5.91 -22.86
N GLY A 531 32.19 6.32 -21.89
CA GLY A 531 32.08 5.72 -20.56
C GLY A 531 32.75 6.57 -19.48
N GLY A 532 32.03 6.84 -18.39
CA GLY A 532 32.45 7.81 -17.37
C GLY A 532 32.59 9.22 -17.95
N TRP A 533 33.28 10.13 -17.26
CA TRP A 533 33.51 11.52 -17.72
C TRP A 533 34.55 11.63 -18.85
N ASN A 534 34.40 10.82 -19.89
CA ASN A 534 35.26 10.78 -21.07
C ASN A 534 34.42 11.06 -22.31
N TRP A 535 34.85 12.00 -23.14
CA TRP A 535 34.01 12.59 -24.19
C TRP A 535 34.80 12.80 -25.49
N ASN A 536 34.25 12.32 -26.60
CA ASN A 536 34.79 12.50 -27.96
C ASN A 536 33.88 13.39 -28.80
N THR A 537 34.44 14.37 -29.49
CA THR A 537 33.66 15.25 -30.39
C THR A 537 33.13 14.45 -31.58
N VAL A 538 31.81 14.47 -31.77
CA VAL A 538 31.11 13.82 -32.90
C VAL A 538 30.54 14.81 -33.90
N ALA A 539 30.37 16.08 -33.51
CA ALA A 539 30.05 17.19 -34.41
C ALA A 539 30.66 18.49 -33.86
N SER A 540 31.31 19.27 -34.72
CA SER A 540 32.06 20.47 -34.32
C SER A 540 31.43 21.81 -34.73
N ASN A 541 30.34 21.79 -35.49
CA ASN A 541 29.73 22.98 -36.10
C ASN A 541 28.22 23.07 -35.80
N ILE A 542 27.82 22.69 -34.58
CA ILE A 542 26.41 22.78 -34.15
C ILE A 542 26.04 24.26 -34.09
N GLN A 543 25.03 24.66 -34.87
CA GLN A 543 24.58 26.06 -34.92
C GLN A 543 23.74 26.38 -33.68
N TYR A 544 23.95 27.56 -33.11
CA TYR A 544 23.08 28.10 -32.09
C TYR A 544 22.97 29.62 -32.20
N LYS A 545 21.90 30.18 -31.64
CA LYS A 545 21.69 31.64 -31.57
C LYS A 545 21.11 32.03 -30.23
N ILE A 546 21.54 33.20 -29.73
CA ILE A 546 21.03 33.83 -28.51
C ILE A 546 20.41 35.18 -28.85
N SER A 547 19.27 35.50 -28.24
CA SER A 547 18.75 36.87 -28.13
C SER A 547 18.18 37.08 -26.73
N GLY A 548 18.81 37.97 -25.95
CA GLY A 548 18.41 38.25 -24.57
C GLY A 548 18.48 37.00 -23.67
N ASN A 549 17.32 36.53 -23.23
CA ASN A 549 17.17 35.39 -22.32
C ASN A 549 16.83 34.06 -23.02
N LYS A 550 16.97 33.99 -24.34
CA LYS A 550 16.55 32.83 -25.15
C LYS A 550 17.69 32.31 -26.01
N MET A 551 17.79 30.99 -26.12
CA MET A 551 18.74 30.31 -26.99
C MET A 551 18.03 29.21 -27.78
N GLU A 552 18.38 29.08 -29.07
CA GLU A 552 17.96 27.99 -29.94
C GLU A 552 19.16 27.28 -30.58
N ILE A 553 19.06 25.96 -30.75
CA ILE A 553 20.13 25.08 -31.21
C ILE A 553 19.57 24.07 -32.21
N ALA A 554 20.34 23.74 -33.26
CA ALA A 554 20.02 22.66 -34.21
C ALA A 554 21.06 21.53 -34.15
N ILE A 555 20.66 20.35 -33.67
CA ILE A 555 21.52 19.16 -33.61
C ILE A 555 21.13 18.17 -34.71
N PRO A 556 22.05 17.78 -35.61
CA PRO A 556 21.78 16.76 -36.61
C PRO A 556 21.40 15.43 -35.97
N ARG A 557 20.28 14.83 -36.40
CA ARG A 557 19.79 13.52 -35.93
C ARG A 557 20.86 12.45 -36.04
N ALA A 558 21.59 12.42 -37.15
CA ALA A 558 22.66 11.46 -37.39
C ALA A 558 23.80 11.57 -36.34
N ALA A 559 24.08 12.77 -35.81
CA ALA A 559 25.10 12.94 -34.77
C ALA A 559 24.66 12.36 -33.42
N LEU A 560 23.35 12.27 -33.18
CA LEU A 560 22.72 11.62 -32.03
C LEU A 560 22.51 10.11 -32.24
N GLY A 561 23.02 9.53 -33.34
CA GLY A 561 22.78 8.13 -33.68
C GLY A 561 21.37 7.84 -34.21
N LEU A 562 20.55 8.86 -34.45
CA LEU A 562 19.19 8.75 -34.98
C LEU A 562 19.21 8.75 -36.53
N THR A 563 19.89 7.76 -37.12
CA THR A 563 20.21 7.72 -38.56
C THR A 563 19.03 7.35 -39.46
N ASN A 564 18.02 6.66 -38.93
CA ASN A 564 16.79 6.35 -39.66
C ASN A 564 15.72 7.42 -39.36
N THR A 565 15.25 8.12 -40.39
CA THR A 565 14.25 9.19 -40.28
C THR A 565 12.88 8.69 -39.84
N SER A 566 12.62 7.40 -39.98
CA SER A 566 11.40 6.70 -39.54
C SER A 566 11.46 6.30 -38.05
N THR A 567 12.64 6.30 -37.42
CA THR A 567 12.78 5.91 -36.01
C THR A 567 12.15 6.98 -35.12
N PRO A 568 11.17 6.61 -34.26
CA PRO A 568 10.64 7.48 -33.23
C PRO A 568 11.77 8.06 -32.37
N VAL A 569 11.70 9.35 -32.09
CA VAL A 569 12.61 10.04 -31.18
C VAL A 569 12.15 9.78 -29.76
N ASP A 570 13.03 9.24 -28.91
CA ASP A 570 12.87 9.20 -27.45
C ASP A 570 14.18 9.71 -26.84
N ILE A 571 14.14 10.93 -26.32
CA ILE A 571 15.31 11.63 -25.79
C ILE A 571 14.99 12.08 -24.37
N GLN A 572 15.84 11.67 -23.43
CA GLN A 572 15.88 12.29 -22.11
C GLN A 572 16.95 13.38 -22.11
N PHE A 573 16.66 14.54 -21.53
CA PHE A 573 17.59 15.65 -21.52
C PHE A 573 17.57 16.46 -20.24
N LYS A 574 18.70 17.13 -19.99
CA LYS A 574 18.92 18.05 -18.87
C LYS A 574 19.80 19.20 -19.30
N TRP A 575 19.46 20.40 -18.86
CA TRP A 575 20.34 21.55 -18.85
C TRP A 575 21.08 21.65 -17.52
N HIS A 576 22.36 22.05 -17.57
CA HIS A 576 23.11 22.46 -16.39
C HIS A 576 24.02 23.63 -16.73
N ASP A 577 23.94 24.70 -15.96
CA ASP A 577 24.87 25.82 -16.05
C ASP A 577 25.86 25.82 -14.89
N ASN A 578 27.11 26.18 -15.19
CA ASN A 578 28.15 26.48 -14.20
C ASN A 578 28.49 25.34 -13.21
N MET A 579 28.61 24.11 -13.72
CA MET A 579 29.17 22.97 -12.97
C MET A 579 30.59 23.27 -12.49
N GLN A 580 30.88 23.10 -11.20
CA GLN A 580 32.20 23.43 -10.62
C GLN A 580 33.16 22.25 -10.68
N THR A 581 32.69 21.04 -10.36
CA THR A 581 33.49 19.81 -10.36
C THR A 581 33.14 18.93 -11.55
N GLN A 582 34.05 18.79 -12.49
CA GLN A 582 33.85 17.95 -13.67
C GLN A 582 33.67 16.46 -13.31
N GLY A 583 32.60 15.84 -13.82
CA GLY A 583 32.34 14.41 -13.66
C GLY A 583 31.63 13.99 -12.38
N ASP A 584 31.34 14.93 -11.47
CA ASP A 584 30.57 14.66 -10.25
C ASP A 584 29.07 14.97 -10.49
N VAL A 585 28.22 13.94 -10.34
CA VAL A 585 26.77 14.08 -10.54
C VAL A 585 26.09 14.87 -9.43
N SER A 586 26.71 14.97 -8.25
CA SER A 586 26.18 15.76 -7.12
C SER A 586 26.16 17.28 -7.40
N GLU A 587 26.86 17.72 -8.44
CA GLU A 587 26.84 19.10 -8.92
C GLU A 587 25.42 19.54 -9.37
N PHE A 588 24.57 18.60 -9.80
CA PHE A 588 23.16 18.88 -10.12
C PHE A 588 22.31 19.28 -8.90
N TYR A 589 22.84 19.15 -7.67
CA TYR A 589 22.15 19.51 -6.42
C TYR A 589 22.72 20.78 -5.77
N THR A 590 23.96 21.11 -6.11
CA THR A 590 24.77 21.98 -5.26
C THR A 590 25.22 23.25 -5.95
N ASN A 591 25.48 23.23 -7.26
CA ASN A 591 26.10 24.36 -7.95
C ASN A 591 25.37 24.75 -9.23
N GLY A 592 25.49 26.04 -9.54
CA GLY A 592 24.95 26.61 -10.76
C GLY A 592 23.44 26.49 -10.81
N ASP A 593 22.94 25.95 -11.91
CA ASP A 593 21.51 25.70 -12.08
C ASP A 593 21.24 24.46 -12.93
N ALA A 594 20.25 23.66 -12.58
CA ALA A 594 20.00 22.33 -13.14
C ALA A 594 18.51 22.16 -13.50
N ALA A 595 18.21 22.04 -14.81
CA ALA A 595 16.83 21.92 -15.30
C ALA A 595 16.62 20.59 -16.06
N PRO A 596 15.76 19.67 -15.57
CA PRO A 596 15.02 19.78 -14.31
C PRO A 596 15.95 19.57 -13.12
N ASN A 597 15.43 19.74 -11.90
CA ASN A 597 16.17 19.58 -10.65
C ASN A 597 16.91 18.23 -10.51
N SER A 598 18.00 18.22 -9.75
CA SER A 598 18.63 16.98 -9.26
C SER A 598 19.01 16.01 -10.40
N ARG A 599 18.86 14.69 -10.24
CA ARG A 599 19.07 13.68 -11.32
C ARG A 599 17.83 13.46 -12.21
N PHE A 600 16.76 14.25 -12.09
CA PHE A 600 15.63 14.16 -13.01
C PHE A 600 16.03 14.54 -14.43
N ASN A 601 15.23 14.12 -15.39
CA ASN A 601 15.34 14.46 -16.80
C ASN A 601 13.98 14.78 -17.37
N TYR A 602 13.95 15.74 -18.28
CA TYR A 602 12.83 15.87 -19.20
C TYR A 602 12.85 14.74 -20.20
N ARG A 603 11.68 14.25 -20.64
CA ARG A 603 11.56 13.24 -21.70
C ARG A 603 10.75 13.78 -22.87
N TYR A 604 11.38 13.82 -24.03
CA TYR A 604 10.73 14.12 -25.30
C TYR A 604 10.57 12.82 -26.09
N THR A 605 9.33 12.39 -26.35
CA THR A 605 9.06 11.13 -27.04
C THR A 605 7.96 11.24 -28.09
N ASP A 606 8.18 10.56 -29.22
CA ASP A 606 7.22 10.38 -30.32
C ASP A 606 6.11 9.37 -30.01
N THR A 607 6.33 8.48 -29.03
CA THR A 607 5.33 7.49 -28.65
C THR A 607 4.31 8.11 -27.72
N VAL A 608 3.02 8.00 -28.06
CA VAL A 608 1.93 8.39 -27.16
C VAL A 608 1.94 7.44 -25.95
N PRO A 609 2.14 7.94 -24.72
CA PRO A 609 2.07 7.10 -23.53
C PRO A 609 0.66 6.50 -23.40
N THR A 610 0.59 5.18 -23.29
CA THR A 610 -0.62 4.46 -22.90
C THR A 610 -0.47 4.03 -21.45
N ALA A 611 -1.45 4.35 -20.61
CA ALA A 611 -1.44 3.91 -19.22
C ALA A 611 -1.34 2.39 -19.14
N ALA A 612 -0.45 1.88 -18.30
CA ALA A 612 -0.55 0.49 -17.87
C ALA A 612 -1.62 0.38 -16.79
N PRO A 613 -2.37 -0.73 -16.73
CA PRO A 613 -3.13 -1.05 -15.53
C PRO A 613 -2.17 -1.13 -14.34
N ARG A 614 -2.46 -0.40 -13.25
CA ARG A 614 -1.63 -0.35 -12.04
C ARG A 614 -1.21 -1.77 -11.63
N PRO A 615 0.09 -2.06 -11.40
CA PRO A 615 0.52 -3.27 -10.74
C PRO A 615 0.07 -3.28 -9.27
N LEU A 616 -1.22 -3.56 -9.01
CA LEU A 616 -1.62 -4.00 -7.68
C LEU A 616 -0.93 -5.34 -7.46
N ALA A 617 -0.01 -5.39 -6.49
CA ALA A 617 0.52 -6.66 -6.04
C ALA A 617 -0.67 -7.59 -5.76
N PRO A 618 -0.66 -8.85 -6.25
CA PRO A 618 -1.74 -9.77 -5.96
C PRO A 618 -1.98 -9.75 -4.44
N PRO A 619 -3.24 -9.72 -3.98
CA PRO A 619 -3.50 -9.89 -2.56
C PRO A 619 -2.85 -11.22 -2.16
N VAL A 620 -1.77 -11.15 -1.38
CA VAL A 620 -1.24 -12.32 -0.70
C VAL A 620 -2.24 -12.55 0.42
N ALA A 621 -3.26 -13.35 0.12
CA ALA A 621 -4.18 -13.81 1.12
C ALA A 621 -3.36 -14.63 2.13
N HIS A 622 -3.26 -14.11 3.35
CA HIS A 622 -3.05 -15.00 4.48
C HIS A 622 -4.22 -16.00 4.51
N ALA A 623 -3.91 -17.25 4.86
CA ALA A 623 -4.86 -18.35 4.99
C ALA A 623 -6.15 -17.93 5.73
N PRO A 624 -7.30 -18.58 5.48
CA PRO A 624 -8.58 -18.21 6.11
C PRO A 624 -8.47 -18.35 7.63
N SER A 625 -8.33 -17.22 8.33
CA SER A 625 -8.45 -17.14 9.78
C SER A 625 -9.60 -16.21 10.12
N TRP A 626 -10.56 -16.74 10.88
CA TRP A 626 -11.54 -15.94 11.59
C TRP A 626 -10.80 -15.04 12.59
N SER A 627 -10.96 -13.73 12.45
CA SER A 627 -10.46 -12.72 13.38
C SER A 627 -11.49 -12.50 14.49
N LYS A 628 -11.10 -12.78 15.73
CA LYS A 628 -11.98 -12.65 16.89
C LYS A 628 -11.96 -11.22 17.42
N VAL A 629 -13.14 -10.69 17.73
CA VAL A 629 -13.41 -9.36 18.27
C VAL A 629 -14.11 -9.54 19.60
N ASP A 630 -13.54 -8.97 20.64
CA ASP A 630 -14.04 -9.03 22.00
C ASP A 630 -15.37 -8.28 22.18
N ASP A 631 -16.23 -8.70 23.10
CA ASP A 631 -17.50 -8.02 23.40
C ASP A 631 -17.34 -6.57 23.88
N GLY A 632 -16.18 -6.23 24.46
CA GLY A 632 -15.83 -4.86 24.86
C GLY A 632 -15.20 -4.01 23.76
N ALA A 633 -15.12 -4.51 22.52
CA ALA A 633 -14.48 -3.78 21.43
C ALA A 633 -15.24 -2.48 21.09
N PRO A 634 -14.53 -1.37 20.83
CA PRO A 634 -15.14 -0.03 20.67
C PRO A 634 -16.08 0.09 19.47
N GLY A 635 -16.01 -0.82 18.50
CA GLY A 635 -16.93 -0.86 17.35
C GLY A 635 -18.30 -1.51 17.64
N ILE A 636 -18.50 -2.06 18.84
CA ILE A 636 -19.75 -2.71 19.24
C ILE A 636 -20.60 -1.72 20.05
N THR A 637 -21.80 -1.41 19.55
CA THR A 637 -22.75 -0.51 20.20
C THR A 637 -23.81 -1.31 20.93
N TYR A 638 -23.95 -1.07 22.24
CA TYR A 638 -25.03 -1.63 23.05
C TYR A 638 -26.08 -0.56 23.35
N SER A 639 -27.36 -0.92 23.19
CA SER A 639 -28.46 -0.04 23.59
C SER A 639 -28.60 0.03 25.11
N SER A 640 -29.48 0.92 25.60
CA SER A 640 -29.89 0.90 27.01
C SER A 640 -30.43 -0.49 27.40
N GLY A 641 -30.05 -0.97 28.58
CA GLY A 641 -30.46 -2.28 29.12
C GLY A 641 -29.38 -3.38 29.07
N TRP A 642 -28.20 -3.12 28.50
CA TRP A 642 -27.04 -4.02 28.57
C TRP A 642 -26.11 -3.68 29.74
N SER A 643 -25.43 -4.68 30.27
CA SER A 643 -24.45 -4.57 31.36
C SER A 643 -23.19 -5.34 31.01
N ALA A 644 -22.02 -4.77 31.34
CA ALA A 644 -20.73 -5.42 31.16
C ALA A 644 -20.30 -6.16 32.44
N SER A 645 -19.58 -7.26 32.28
CA SER A 645 -18.87 -7.97 33.34
C SER A 645 -17.44 -8.22 32.90
N THR A 646 -16.47 -7.83 33.75
CA THR A 646 -15.03 -7.96 33.47
C THR A 646 -14.35 -9.09 34.24
N ASN A 647 -15.14 -9.96 34.87
CA ASN A 647 -14.68 -11.12 35.64
C ASN A 647 -15.43 -12.41 35.22
N SER A 648 -15.74 -12.54 33.93
CA SER A 648 -16.43 -13.71 33.38
C SER A 648 -15.42 -14.81 33.04
N SER A 649 -15.04 -15.63 34.02
CA SER A 649 -14.11 -16.75 33.75
C SER A 649 -14.71 -17.72 32.72
N GLY A 650 -13.94 -18.04 31.68
CA GLY A 650 -14.36 -18.90 30.56
C GLY A 650 -14.94 -18.14 29.35
N SER A 651 -15.12 -16.83 29.48
CA SER A 651 -15.34 -15.89 28.37
C SER A 651 -14.04 -15.48 27.69
N TYR A 652 -14.10 -15.03 26.43
CA TYR A 652 -12.97 -14.46 25.72
C TYR A 652 -12.53 -13.18 26.45
N ASN A 653 -11.21 -13.02 26.65
CA ASN A 653 -10.60 -12.02 27.55
C ASN A 653 -11.19 -11.90 28.97
N ASN A 654 -11.97 -12.89 29.41
CA ASN A 654 -12.75 -12.87 30.65
C ASN A 654 -13.77 -11.71 30.76
N THR A 655 -14.25 -11.20 29.63
CA THR A 655 -15.27 -10.14 29.54
C THR A 655 -16.56 -10.67 28.92
N VAL A 656 -17.70 -10.11 29.30
CA VAL A 656 -18.98 -10.39 28.64
C VAL A 656 -19.95 -9.23 28.81
N HIS A 657 -20.73 -8.92 27.77
CA HIS A 657 -21.88 -8.03 27.86
C HIS A 657 -23.16 -8.85 27.87
N TYR A 658 -24.12 -8.50 28.72
CA TYR A 658 -25.38 -9.23 28.82
C TYR A 658 -26.58 -8.32 29.04
N SER A 659 -27.76 -8.80 28.66
CA SER A 659 -29.05 -8.12 28.86
C SER A 659 -30.17 -9.12 29.03
N ASN A 660 -31.20 -8.76 29.79
CA ASN A 660 -32.51 -9.44 29.83
C ASN A 660 -33.65 -8.46 29.53
N THR A 661 -33.32 -7.27 29.03
CA THR A 661 -34.29 -6.19 28.79
C THR A 661 -34.89 -6.36 27.40
N VAL A 662 -36.18 -6.68 27.32
CA VAL A 662 -36.87 -6.84 26.03
C VAL A 662 -36.74 -5.58 25.17
N GLY A 663 -36.33 -5.76 23.91
CA GLY A 663 -36.11 -4.69 22.95
C GLY A 663 -34.73 -4.03 23.03
N SER A 664 -33.90 -4.38 24.03
CA SER A 664 -32.49 -3.97 24.01
C SER A 664 -31.76 -4.67 22.86
N TYR A 665 -30.70 -4.07 22.35
CA TYR A 665 -29.93 -4.61 21.24
C TYR A 665 -28.45 -4.31 21.34
N VAL A 666 -27.67 -5.11 20.63
CA VAL A 666 -26.25 -4.90 20.34
C VAL A 666 -26.07 -4.86 18.84
N GLU A 667 -25.25 -3.93 18.36
CA GLU A 667 -24.98 -3.73 16.95
C GLU A 667 -23.48 -3.63 16.69
N TYR A 668 -22.99 -4.29 15.65
CA TYR A 668 -21.58 -4.32 15.29
C TYR A 668 -21.42 -4.18 13.77
N ALA A 669 -20.64 -3.20 13.33
CA ALA A 669 -20.27 -3.03 11.93
C ALA A 669 -18.97 -3.77 11.63
N PHE A 670 -18.96 -4.58 10.57
CA PHE A 670 -17.81 -5.39 10.17
C PHE A 670 -17.63 -5.37 8.67
N LYS A 671 -16.39 -5.56 8.20
CA LYS A 671 -16.08 -5.80 6.79
C LYS A 671 -15.59 -7.23 6.63
N GLY A 672 -16.27 -8.01 5.80
CA GLY A 672 -15.86 -9.38 5.52
C GLY A 672 -16.99 -10.22 4.96
N THR A 673 -16.64 -11.42 4.47
CA THR A 673 -17.62 -12.31 3.83
C THR A 673 -18.40 -13.19 4.82
N GLY A 674 -18.08 -13.09 6.11
CA GLY A 674 -18.77 -13.81 7.17
C GLY A 674 -18.53 -13.23 8.56
N ILE A 675 -19.48 -13.49 9.45
CA ILE A 675 -19.46 -13.12 10.86
C ILE A 675 -20.02 -14.25 11.72
N LYS A 676 -19.47 -14.46 12.91
CA LYS A 676 -20.07 -15.27 13.97
C LYS A 676 -20.27 -14.43 15.21
N TRP A 677 -21.28 -14.77 15.98
CA TRP A 677 -21.52 -14.26 17.32
C TRP A 677 -21.39 -15.40 18.32
N LEU A 678 -20.52 -15.23 19.30
CA LEU A 678 -20.26 -16.18 20.37
C LEU A 678 -20.81 -15.65 21.70
N GLY A 679 -21.27 -16.59 22.53
CA GLY A 679 -21.78 -16.33 23.88
C GLY A 679 -22.01 -17.64 24.64
N THR A 680 -22.88 -17.59 25.63
CA THR A 680 -23.20 -18.73 26.51
C THR A 680 -24.57 -19.30 26.18
N LYS A 681 -24.70 -20.62 26.20
CA LYS A 681 -26.01 -21.28 26.28
C LYS A 681 -26.36 -21.61 27.72
N ASN A 682 -27.29 -20.87 28.34
CA ASN A 682 -27.56 -20.92 29.79
C ASN A 682 -29.04 -21.20 30.12
N PRO A 683 -29.39 -21.76 31.30
CA PRO A 683 -30.79 -22.11 31.61
C PRO A 683 -31.73 -20.92 31.78
N ASP A 684 -31.20 -19.72 31.98
CA ASP A 684 -31.93 -18.47 32.14
C ASP A 684 -31.94 -17.62 30.86
N HIS A 685 -31.44 -18.14 29.73
CA HIS A 685 -31.37 -17.41 28.48
C HIS A 685 -32.68 -17.43 27.67
N GLY A 686 -32.95 -16.34 26.97
CA GLY A 686 -34.14 -16.12 26.13
C GLY A 686 -33.89 -16.40 24.65
N LYS A 687 -34.70 -15.77 23.79
CA LYS A 687 -34.50 -15.77 22.34
C LYS A 687 -34.18 -14.37 21.84
N VAL A 688 -33.43 -14.28 20.74
CA VAL A 688 -33.10 -13.00 20.09
C VAL A 688 -33.44 -13.00 18.60
N ASP A 689 -33.68 -11.82 18.05
CA ASP A 689 -33.76 -11.61 16.61
C ASP A 689 -32.41 -11.06 16.11
N VAL A 690 -31.87 -11.64 15.04
CA VAL A 690 -30.61 -11.19 14.43
C VAL A 690 -30.89 -10.57 13.06
N TYR A 691 -30.37 -9.37 12.84
CA TYR A 691 -30.45 -8.63 11.60
C TYR A 691 -29.07 -8.50 10.98
N ILE A 692 -29.01 -8.58 9.65
CA ILE A 692 -27.83 -8.22 8.86
C ILE A 692 -28.22 -7.07 7.94
N ASP A 693 -27.45 -5.98 7.97
CA ASP A 693 -27.68 -4.79 7.13
C ASP A 693 -29.09 -4.20 7.28
N GLY A 694 -29.59 -4.21 8.51
CA GLY A 694 -30.93 -3.73 8.85
C GLY A 694 -32.08 -4.65 8.41
N VAL A 695 -31.78 -5.77 7.73
CA VAL A 695 -32.76 -6.79 7.33
C VAL A 695 -32.77 -7.92 8.34
N LEU A 696 -33.96 -8.34 8.78
CA LEU A 696 -34.10 -9.48 9.69
C LEU A 696 -33.56 -10.74 9.01
N ASP A 697 -32.45 -11.26 9.52
CA ASP A 697 -31.77 -12.43 8.96
C ASP A 697 -32.31 -13.71 9.59
N THR A 698 -32.29 -13.79 10.93
CA THR A 698 -32.74 -14.96 11.67
C THR A 698 -33.60 -14.54 12.86
N PRO A 699 -34.92 -14.84 12.87
CA PRO A 699 -35.77 -14.58 14.01
C PRO A 699 -35.62 -15.65 15.09
N ALA A 700 -35.84 -15.25 16.34
CA ALA A 700 -36.00 -16.12 17.50
C ALA A 700 -34.87 -17.17 17.69
N VAL A 701 -33.61 -16.75 17.52
CA VAL A 701 -32.40 -17.52 17.85
C VAL A 701 -32.45 -17.90 19.34
N ASP A 702 -32.51 -19.21 19.61
CA ASP A 702 -32.65 -19.75 20.97
C ASP A 702 -31.28 -20.02 21.60
N THR A 703 -30.98 -19.28 22.67
CA THR A 703 -29.70 -19.34 23.37
C THR A 703 -29.82 -20.03 24.73
N PHE A 704 -30.94 -20.70 24.99
CA PHE A 704 -31.10 -21.59 26.15
C PHE A 704 -30.13 -22.79 26.10
N GLY A 705 -29.59 -23.18 27.25
CA GLY A 705 -28.81 -24.41 27.42
C GLY A 705 -28.37 -24.67 28.86
N HIS A 706 -27.31 -25.45 29.06
CA HIS A 706 -26.85 -25.91 30.39
C HIS A 706 -25.48 -25.34 30.79
N GLY A 707 -25.28 -24.03 30.62
CA GLY A 707 -24.12 -23.28 31.13
C GLY A 707 -22.84 -23.47 30.33
N VAL A 708 -22.94 -23.72 29.01
CA VAL A 708 -21.77 -23.92 28.15
C VAL A 708 -21.39 -22.58 27.51
N GLN A 709 -20.18 -22.10 27.79
CA GLN A 709 -19.61 -20.85 27.27
C GLN A 709 -18.92 -21.06 25.91
N GLN A 710 -18.53 -19.96 25.24
CA GLN A 710 -17.84 -19.97 23.93
C GLN A 710 -18.61 -20.71 22.82
N GLN A 711 -19.94 -20.64 22.86
CA GLN A 711 -20.79 -21.26 21.86
C GLN A 711 -21.08 -20.28 20.75
N VAL A 712 -20.98 -20.71 19.49
CA VAL A 712 -21.50 -19.92 18.38
C VAL A 712 -23.02 -19.91 18.49
N LEU A 713 -23.57 -18.75 18.80
CA LEU A 713 -25.01 -18.54 18.95
C LEU A 713 -25.65 -18.19 17.60
N TYR A 714 -24.89 -17.54 16.72
CA TYR A 714 -25.27 -17.22 15.35
C TYR A 714 -24.03 -17.14 14.46
N GLY A 715 -24.18 -17.51 13.19
CA GLY A 715 -23.16 -17.33 12.16
C GLY A 715 -23.79 -16.90 10.85
N LYS A 716 -23.09 -16.10 10.05
CA LYS A 716 -23.44 -15.72 8.69
C LYS A 716 -22.19 -15.84 7.83
N THR A 717 -22.35 -16.44 6.66
CA THR A 717 -21.30 -16.51 5.62
C THR A 717 -21.92 -16.20 4.26
N GLY A 718 -21.08 -16.01 3.25
CA GLY A 718 -21.54 -15.69 1.89
C GLY A 718 -21.98 -14.24 1.71
N LEU A 719 -21.55 -13.36 2.61
CA LEU A 719 -21.71 -11.91 2.45
C LEU A 719 -20.74 -11.40 1.38
N THR A 720 -21.05 -10.27 0.78
CA THR A 720 -20.09 -9.54 -0.08
C THR A 720 -18.87 -9.15 0.74
N ASN A 721 -17.69 -8.98 0.13
CA ASN A 721 -16.55 -8.42 0.86
C ASN A 721 -16.68 -6.88 1.00
N ALA A 722 -17.78 -6.45 1.62
CA ALA A 722 -18.17 -5.07 1.81
C ALA A 722 -18.41 -4.79 3.30
N GLN A 723 -18.75 -3.54 3.62
CA GLN A 723 -19.19 -3.19 4.97
C GLN A 723 -20.57 -3.80 5.23
N HIS A 724 -20.71 -4.46 6.37
CA HIS A 724 -21.93 -5.09 6.87
C HIS A 724 -22.20 -4.66 8.31
N THR A 725 -23.42 -4.84 8.77
CA THR A 725 -23.82 -4.66 10.17
C THR A 725 -24.54 -5.89 10.67
N ILE A 726 -24.18 -6.38 11.86
CA ILE A 726 -24.99 -7.34 12.62
C ILE A 726 -25.70 -6.59 13.74
N LYS A 727 -26.99 -6.85 13.93
CA LYS A 727 -27.76 -6.34 15.07
C LYS A 727 -28.49 -7.49 15.75
N ILE A 728 -28.30 -7.67 17.04
CA ILE A 728 -28.94 -8.71 17.85
C ILE A 728 -29.89 -8.04 18.83
N VAL A 729 -31.17 -8.38 18.78
CA VAL A 729 -32.24 -7.76 19.57
C VAL A 729 -32.83 -8.77 20.55
N VAL A 730 -32.82 -8.45 21.84
CA VAL A 730 -33.41 -9.29 22.89
C VAL A 730 -34.93 -9.29 22.75
N THR A 731 -35.52 -10.47 22.58
CA THR A 731 -36.98 -10.62 22.46
C THR A 731 -37.63 -10.91 23.81
N GLY A 732 -38.97 -10.84 23.84
CA GLY A 732 -39.75 -11.33 24.99
C GLY A 732 -40.02 -12.84 24.98
N ALA A 733 -39.48 -13.58 24.01
CA ALA A 733 -39.67 -15.01 23.86
C ALA A 733 -38.54 -15.80 24.54
N LYS A 734 -38.86 -17.01 25.02
CA LYS A 734 -37.89 -17.95 25.60
C LYS A 734 -38.30 -19.38 25.34
N HIS A 735 -37.35 -20.30 25.49
CA HIS A 735 -37.63 -21.73 25.57
C HIS A 735 -38.56 -22.04 26.76
N ASN A 736 -39.47 -23.03 26.64
CA ASN A 736 -40.44 -23.36 27.71
C ASN A 736 -39.77 -23.74 29.03
N SER A 737 -38.56 -24.31 28.97
CA SER A 737 -37.76 -24.70 30.13
C SER A 737 -36.82 -23.61 30.63
N SER A 738 -36.74 -22.47 29.95
CA SER A 738 -35.87 -21.37 30.38
C SER A 738 -36.48 -20.66 31.59
N ILE A 739 -35.65 -20.31 32.57
CA ILE A 739 -36.07 -19.59 33.78
C ILE A 739 -35.96 -18.06 33.64
N GLY A 740 -35.44 -17.55 32.52
CA GLY A 740 -35.19 -16.12 32.31
C GLY A 740 -35.24 -15.68 30.84
N LEU A 741 -34.81 -14.43 30.60
CA LEU A 741 -34.72 -13.81 29.27
C LEU A 741 -33.30 -13.30 28.98
N TYR A 742 -32.30 -13.76 29.71
CA TYR A 742 -30.94 -13.26 29.55
C TYR A 742 -30.38 -13.59 28.17
N GLN A 743 -29.48 -12.75 27.70
CA GLN A 743 -28.63 -12.99 26.56
C GLN A 743 -27.27 -12.36 26.86
N ASP A 744 -26.21 -12.99 26.37
CA ASP A 744 -24.87 -12.44 26.38
C ASP A 744 -24.22 -12.33 24.99
N VAL A 745 -23.31 -11.38 24.85
CA VAL A 745 -22.30 -11.33 23.80
C VAL A 745 -20.95 -11.45 24.47
N ASP A 746 -20.20 -12.44 24.03
CA ASP A 746 -18.82 -12.66 24.47
C ASP A 746 -17.82 -12.22 23.40
N SER A 747 -18.11 -12.52 22.14
CA SER A 747 -17.25 -12.10 21.03
C SER A 747 -17.95 -12.22 19.69
N PHE A 748 -17.43 -11.50 18.69
CA PHE A 748 -17.70 -11.76 17.29
C PHE A 748 -16.46 -12.38 16.63
N GLU A 749 -16.64 -13.16 15.57
CA GLU A 749 -15.54 -13.61 14.72
C GLU A 749 -15.83 -13.20 13.28
N ILE A 750 -14.89 -12.56 12.59
CA ILE A 750 -15.02 -12.09 11.21
C ILE A 750 -14.05 -12.87 10.32
N GLY A 751 -14.51 -13.47 9.24
CA GLY A 751 -13.62 -14.20 8.35
C GLY A 751 -14.33 -15.07 7.33
N ASN A 752 -13.53 -15.79 6.55
CA ASN A 752 -14.01 -16.69 5.51
C ASN A 752 -14.10 -18.12 6.07
N PRO A 753 -15.20 -18.87 5.85
CA PRO A 753 -15.23 -20.29 6.19
C PRO A 753 -14.16 -21.05 5.41
N PRO A 754 -13.63 -22.17 5.96
CA PRO A 754 -12.69 -23.02 5.23
C PRO A 754 -13.28 -23.42 3.86
N LEU A 755 -12.50 -23.34 2.79
CA LEU A 755 -12.93 -23.73 1.46
C LEU A 755 -12.64 -25.21 1.20
N VAL A 756 -13.59 -25.90 0.56
CA VAL A 756 -13.37 -27.19 -0.08
C VAL A 756 -13.04 -26.91 -1.54
N TRP A 757 -11.82 -27.29 -1.94
CA TRP A 757 -11.30 -27.05 -3.27
C TRP A 757 -11.66 -28.18 -4.23
N THR A 758 -12.15 -27.82 -5.40
CA THR A 758 -12.36 -28.74 -6.53
C THR A 758 -11.43 -28.35 -7.66
N SER A 759 -10.58 -29.28 -8.09
CA SER A 759 -9.66 -29.07 -9.21
C SER A 759 -10.37 -29.36 -10.54
N VAL A 760 -10.11 -28.51 -11.53
CA VAL A 760 -10.52 -28.62 -12.93
C VAL A 760 -9.25 -28.68 -13.75
N ASP A 761 -9.02 -29.83 -14.36
CA ASP A 761 -7.89 -30.14 -15.23
C ASP A 761 -7.87 -29.24 -16.47
N ASP A 762 -6.68 -28.94 -17.00
CA ASP A 762 -6.45 -28.12 -18.20
C ASP A 762 -7.18 -28.64 -19.44
N ASN A 763 -7.36 -29.97 -19.58
CA ASN A 763 -8.11 -30.56 -20.69
C ASN A 763 -9.63 -30.48 -20.53
N SER A 764 -10.13 -29.88 -19.46
CA SER A 764 -11.56 -29.72 -19.24
C SER A 764 -12.19 -28.86 -20.35
N PRO A 765 -13.31 -29.29 -20.96
CA PRO A 765 -14.04 -28.47 -21.94
C PRO A 765 -14.67 -27.21 -21.31
N ALA A 766 -14.61 -27.05 -19.98
CA ALA A 766 -15.05 -25.84 -19.28
C ALA A 766 -14.02 -24.70 -19.34
N ILE A 767 -12.78 -24.96 -19.77
CA ILE A 767 -11.74 -23.95 -19.93
C ILE A 767 -11.68 -23.53 -21.39
N THR A 768 -11.73 -22.22 -21.65
CA THR A 768 -11.62 -21.65 -22.99
C THR A 768 -10.25 -21.04 -23.19
N TYR A 769 -9.54 -21.46 -24.23
CA TYR A 769 -8.24 -20.91 -24.63
C TYR A 769 -8.41 -20.05 -25.89
N ASN A 770 -7.95 -18.80 -25.86
CA ASN A 770 -8.07 -17.86 -26.98
C ASN A 770 -6.77 -17.08 -27.28
N PRO A 771 -6.17 -17.25 -28.48
CA PRO A 771 -6.41 -18.34 -29.43
C PRO A 771 -6.11 -19.70 -28.81
N ALA A 772 -6.29 -20.81 -29.54
CA ALA A 772 -6.03 -22.14 -29.00
C ALA A 772 -4.58 -22.28 -28.51
N TRP A 773 -4.40 -22.66 -27.23
CA TRP A 773 -3.09 -22.97 -26.64
C TRP A 773 -2.62 -24.35 -27.10
N THR A 774 -1.32 -24.63 -26.94
CA THR A 774 -0.76 -25.95 -27.26
C THR A 774 -1.03 -26.92 -26.11
N ALA A 775 -1.70 -28.03 -26.40
CA ALA A 775 -1.96 -29.09 -25.43
C ALA A 775 -0.85 -30.17 -25.47
N SER A 776 -0.43 -30.65 -24.30
CA SER A 776 0.44 -31.81 -24.14
C SER A 776 -0.22 -32.86 -23.25
N THR A 777 -0.18 -34.13 -23.68
CA THR A 777 -0.84 -35.25 -22.97
C THR A 777 0.14 -36.23 -22.34
N ASN A 778 1.42 -35.88 -22.27
CA ASN A 778 2.49 -36.68 -21.66
C ASN A 778 3.38 -35.81 -20.75
N ALA A 779 2.76 -34.83 -20.07
CA ALA A 779 3.43 -33.84 -19.25
C ALA A 779 3.61 -34.38 -17.82
N SER A 780 4.68 -35.12 -17.58
CA SER A 780 4.97 -35.69 -16.25
C SER A 780 5.06 -34.59 -15.18
N GLY A 781 4.43 -34.82 -14.02
CA GLY A 781 4.41 -33.89 -12.89
C GLY A 781 3.28 -32.86 -12.94
N TYR A 782 2.41 -32.92 -13.96
CA TYR A 782 1.17 -32.16 -14.05
C TYR A 782 -0.06 -33.03 -13.71
N LEU A 783 -1.20 -32.41 -13.40
CA LEU A 783 -2.44 -33.09 -13.06
C LEU A 783 -2.85 -33.93 -14.27
N ASN A 784 -3.21 -35.19 -14.03
CA ASN A 784 -3.49 -36.18 -15.08
C ASN A 784 -2.41 -36.33 -16.18
N SER A 785 -1.20 -35.84 -15.94
CA SER A 785 -0.10 -35.77 -16.91
C SER A 785 -0.42 -34.95 -18.17
N THR A 786 -1.23 -33.90 -18.02
CA THR A 786 -1.63 -33.00 -19.11
C THR A 786 -1.28 -31.54 -18.79
N VAL A 787 -1.07 -30.72 -19.81
CA VAL A 787 -0.88 -29.25 -19.63
C VAL A 787 -1.21 -28.52 -20.94
N HIS A 788 -1.79 -27.33 -20.82
CA HIS A 788 -1.91 -26.37 -21.92
C HIS A 788 -0.93 -25.23 -21.72
N TYR A 789 -0.19 -24.86 -22.77
CA TYR A 789 0.80 -23.79 -22.71
C TYR A 789 0.85 -22.95 -23.98
N THR A 790 1.40 -21.75 -23.85
CA THR A 790 1.66 -20.83 -24.95
C THR A 790 2.92 -20.00 -24.69
N TYR A 791 3.45 -19.38 -25.74
CA TYR A 791 4.53 -18.40 -25.68
C TYR A 791 4.13 -17.06 -26.31
N ASN A 792 2.89 -16.94 -26.79
CA ASN A 792 2.44 -15.76 -27.50
C ASN A 792 1.80 -14.76 -26.54
N HIS A 793 2.08 -13.49 -26.78
CA HIS A 793 1.45 -12.39 -26.07
C HIS A 793 -0.04 -12.25 -26.44
N ASN A 794 -0.86 -11.88 -25.45
CA ASN A 794 -2.32 -11.72 -25.50
C ASN A 794 -3.11 -13.03 -25.62
N ASP A 795 -2.43 -14.17 -25.69
CA ASP A 795 -3.10 -15.45 -25.51
C ASP A 795 -3.71 -15.53 -24.12
N SER A 796 -4.89 -16.15 -24.02
CA SER A 796 -5.65 -16.17 -22.79
C SER A 796 -6.30 -17.52 -22.50
N ALA A 797 -6.51 -17.80 -21.21
CA ALA A 797 -7.24 -18.95 -20.70
C ALA A 797 -8.34 -18.45 -19.75
N GLU A 798 -9.57 -18.88 -19.94
CA GLU A 798 -10.74 -18.40 -19.21
C GLU A 798 -11.57 -19.56 -18.64
N PHE A 799 -12.00 -19.43 -17.39
CA PHE A 799 -12.76 -20.44 -16.67
C PHE A 799 -13.83 -19.80 -15.78
N THR A 800 -15.08 -20.25 -15.94
CA THR A 800 -16.21 -19.83 -15.09
C THR A 800 -16.47 -20.86 -13.99
N PHE A 801 -16.58 -20.40 -12.76
CA PHE A 801 -16.84 -21.24 -11.58
C PHE A 801 -17.92 -20.65 -10.69
N THR A 802 -18.36 -21.41 -9.69
CA THR A 802 -19.21 -20.90 -8.61
C THR A 802 -18.57 -21.27 -7.29
N GLY A 803 -18.24 -20.27 -6.48
CA GLY A 803 -17.53 -20.49 -5.22
C GLY A 803 -16.93 -19.20 -4.67
N SER A 804 -16.34 -19.31 -3.48
CA SER A 804 -15.71 -18.20 -2.73
C SER A 804 -14.20 -18.13 -2.88
N GLY A 805 -13.61 -18.98 -3.72
CA GLY A 805 -12.19 -18.88 -4.04
C GLY A 805 -11.83 -19.51 -5.36
N ILE A 806 -10.66 -19.14 -5.87
CA ILE A 806 -10.08 -19.63 -7.11
C ILE A 806 -8.56 -19.69 -6.99
N ARG A 807 -7.97 -20.71 -7.57
CA ARG A 807 -6.53 -20.85 -7.79
C ARG A 807 -6.27 -21.16 -9.24
N TRP A 808 -5.20 -20.58 -9.77
CA TRP A 808 -4.57 -21.02 -11.01
C TRP A 808 -3.30 -21.79 -10.66
N LYS A 809 -3.21 -23.03 -11.15
CA LYS A 809 -2.02 -23.87 -11.06
C LYS A 809 -1.35 -24.07 -12.41
N GLY A 810 -0.03 -24.14 -12.36
CA GLY A 810 0.86 -24.35 -13.50
C GLY A 810 2.29 -24.57 -13.02
N ALA A 811 3.27 -24.25 -13.84
CA ALA A 811 4.67 -24.36 -13.45
C ALA A 811 5.36 -23.00 -13.26
N LYS A 812 6.41 -23.02 -12.43
CA LYS A 812 7.43 -21.97 -12.44
C LYS A 812 8.67 -22.45 -13.20
N ASN A 813 8.87 -21.98 -14.42
CA ASN A 813 9.95 -22.44 -15.30
C ASN A 813 10.90 -21.30 -15.74
N PRO A 814 12.13 -21.62 -16.16
CA PRO A 814 13.09 -20.60 -16.58
C PRO A 814 12.68 -19.83 -17.83
N ASP A 815 11.85 -20.42 -18.68
CA ASP A 815 11.34 -19.84 -19.93
C ASP A 815 9.97 -19.14 -19.77
N HIS A 816 9.45 -19.05 -18.54
CA HIS A 816 8.17 -18.44 -18.27
C HIS A 816 8.23 -16.91 -18.13
N GLY A 817 7.20 -16.25 -18.65
CA GLY A 817 7.00 -14.81 -18.54
C GLY A 817 6.05 -14.43 -17.40
N LYS A 818 5.42 -13.27 -17.57
CA LYS A 818 4.39 -12.76 -16.67
C LYS A 818 3.01 -12.85 -17.32
N ALA A 819 1.98 -13.09 -16.52
CA ALA A 819 0.58 -13.07 -16.96
C ALA A 819 -0.30 -12.18 -16.08
N ASP A 820 -1.30 -11.57 -16.68
CA ASP A 820 -2.35 -10.82 -15.99
C ASP A 820 -3.51 -11.75 -15.63
N VAL A 821 -4.09 -11.57 -14.45
CA VAL A 821 -5.29 -12.31 -14.01
C VAL A 821 -6.43 -11.34 -13.79
N TYR A 822 -7.56 -11.65 -14.41
CA TYR A 822 -8.82 -10.95 -14.29
C TYR A 822 -9.82 -11.83 -13.54
N ILE A 823 -10.62 -11.22 -12.67
CA ILE A 823 -11.81 -11.83 -12.08
C ILE A 823 -13.02 -11.00 -12.49
N ASP A 824 -14.02 -11.65 -13.08
CA ASP A 824 -15.26 -11.01 -13.57
C ASP A 824 -15.01 -9.83 -14.52
N GLY A 825 -13.99 -9.96 -15.36
CA GLY A 825 -13.57 -8.92 -16.31
C GLY A 825 -12.76 -7.77 -15.70
N VAL A 826 -12.56 -7.76 -14.38
CA VAL A 826 -11.74 -6.77 -13.67
C VAL A 826 -10.32 -7.33 -13.49
N LEU A 827 -9.30 -6.55 -13.83
CA LEU A 827 -7.91 -6.94 -13.59
C LEU A 827 -7.62 -6.92 -12.10
N VAL A 828 -7.23 -8.07 -11.53
CA VAL A 828 -7.00 -8.24 -10.08
C VAL A 828 -5.59 -8.67 -9.71
N ALA A 829 -4.82 -9.23 -10.65
CA ALA A 829 -3.39 -9.49 -10.46
C ALA A 829 -2.64 -9.29 -11.79
N PRO A 830 -2.16 -8.07 -12.05
CA PRO A 830 -1.26 -7.79 -13.16
C PRO A 830 0.12 -8.42 -12.97
N GLY A 831 0.71 -8.90 -14.06
CA GLY A 831 2.12 -9.26 -14.13
C GLY A 831 2.57 -10.38 -13.19
N VAL A 832 1.72 -11.37 -12.92
CA VAL A 832 2.03 -12.58 -12.14
C VAL A 832 3.28 -13.25 -12.71
N ASP A 833 4.40 -13.14 -12.00
CA ASP A 833 5.69 -13.69 -12.43
C ASP A 833 5.75 -15.19 -12.17
N THR A 834 5.76 -15.95 -13.26
CA THR A 834 5.81 -17.41 -13.23
C THR A 834 7.20 -17.94 -13.58
N TYR A 835 8.22 -17.09 -13.58
CA TYR A 835 9.61 -17.52 -13.66
C TYR A 835 10.03 -18.34 -12.43
N GLY A 836 10.82 -19.40 -12.65
CA GLY A 836 11.47 -20.14 -11.57
C GLY A 836 12.35 -21.30 -12.04
N GLY A 837 12.88 -22.07 -11.09
CA GLY A 837 13.87 -23.12 -11.34
C GLY A 837 13.33 -24.45 -11.91
N GLY A 838 12.10 -24.49 -12.41
CA GLY A 838 11.50 -25.71 -12.97
C GLY A 838 10.71 -26.52 -11.94
N ALA A 839 9.60 -25.99 -11.45
CA ALA A 839 8.70 -26.69 -10.53
C ALA A 839 7.26 -26.68 -11.06
N ASN A 840 6.66 -27.86 -11.22
CA ASN A 840 5.26 -28.03 -11.65
C ASN A 840 4.30 -27.95 -10.45
N GLN A 841 2.99 -27.90 -10.70
CA GLN A 841 1.93 -27.91 -9.66
C GLN A 841 2.00 -26.74 -8.66
N GLN A 842 2.51 -25.60 -9.10
CA GLN A 842 2.62 -24.41 -8.28
C GLN A 842 1.31 -23.63 -8.34
N VAL A 843 0.88 -23.09 -7.18
CA VAL A 843 -0.18 -22.08 -7.16
C VAL A 843 0.43 -20.78 -7.67
N LEU A 844 0.05 -20.39 -8.88
CA LEU A 844 0.55 -19.21 -9.57
C LEU A 844 -0.26 -17.97 -9.18
N TYR A 845 -1.56 -18.14 -8.93
CA TYR A 845 -2.46 -17.13 -8.40
C TYR A 845 -3.49 -17.78 -7.46
N GLU A 846 -3.89 -17.06 -6.41
CA GLU A 846 -4.94 -17.46 -5.48
C GLU A 846 -5.79 -16.26 -5.05
N ASN A 847 -7.10 -16.47 -4.96
CA ASN A 847 -8.03 -15.59 -4.28
C ASN A 847 -8.99 -16.44 -3.44
N THR A 848 -9.10 -16.17 -2.15
CA THR A 848 -9.93 -16.93 -1.19
C THR A 848 -11.06 -16.10 -0.57
N ALA A 849 -11.30 -14.90 -1.10
CA ALA A 849 -12.20 -13.91 -0.53
C ALA A 849 -13.28 -13.43 -1.53
N LEU A 850 -13.72 -14.32 -2.41
CA LEU A 850 -14.83 -14.04 -3.33
C LEU A 850 -16.17 -14.30 -2.64
N SER A 851 -17.21 -13.58 -3.08
CA SER A 851 -18.59 -13.94 -2.73
C SER A 851 -18.89 -15.38 -3.17
N ASN A 852 -19.77 -16.11 -2.51
CA ASN A 852 -20.19 -17.43 -3.00
C ASN A 852 -21.18 -17.29 -4.16
N ALA A 853 -20.68 -16.84 -5.31
CA ALA A 853 -21.46 -16.57 -6.51
C ALA A 853 -20.77 -17.17 -7.74
N GLN A 854 -21.40 -17.00 -8.90
CA GLN A 854 -20.74 -17.33 -10.16
C GLN A 854 -19.68 -16.26 -10.46
N HIS A 855 -18.48 -16.71 -10.81
CA HIS A 855 -17.33 -15.88 -11.13
C HIS A 855 -16.62 -16.40 -12.37
N THR A 856 -15.83 -15.55 -13.03
CA THR A 856 -14.95 -15.93 -14.14
C THR A 856 -13.52 -15.52 -13.83
N ILE A 857 -12.57 -16.44 -13.95
CA ILE A 857 -11.14 -16.14 -13.97
C ILE A 857 -10.65 -16.12 -15.42
N LYS A 858 -9.88 -15.11 -15.79
CA LYS A 858 -9.21 -15.02 -17.09
C LYS A 858 -7.74 -14.68 -16.92
N ILE A 859 -6.87 -15.53 -17.46
CA ILE A 859 -5.42 -15.34 -17.50
C ILE A 859 -5.07 -14.78 -18.89
N VAL A 860 -4.22 -13.76 -18.96
CA VAL A 860 -3.76 -13.15 -20.22
C VAL A 860 -2.23 -13.05 -20.20
N VAL A 861 -1.57 -13.65 -21.19
CA VAL A 861 -0.11 -13.64 -21.30
C VAL A 861 0.40 -12.26 -21.70
N THR A 862 1.28 -11.68 -20.89
CA THR A 862 1.85 -10.35 -21.18
C THR A 862 3.08 -10.45 -22.08
N ASN A 863 3.56 -9.31 -22.58
CA ASN A 863 4.84 -9.22 -23.29
C ASN A 863 6.01 -8.92 -22.32
N THR A 864 5.82 -9.17 -21.02
CA THR A 864 6.81 -8.88 -19.97
C THR A 864 7.29 -10.16 -19.31
N LYS A 865 8.51 -10.14 -18.77
CA LYS A 865 9.13 -11.27 -18.09
C LYS A 865 10.16 -10.80 -17.06
N ASN A 866 10.52 -11.69 -16.14
CA ASN A 866 11.70 -11.50 -15.31
C ASN A 866 12.95 -11.31 -16.19
N PRO A 867 13.90 -10.40 -15.89
CA PRO A 867 15.13 -10.26 -16.66
C PRO A 867 15.94 -11.56 -16.79
N ALA A 868 15.84 -12.45 -15.81
CA ALA A 868 16.50 -13.76 -15.84
C ALA A 868 15.74 -14.83 -16.64
N ALA A 869 14.47 -14.59 -16.99
CA ALA A 869 13.69 -15.53 -17.77
C ALA A 869 14.15 -15.57 -19.22
N ILE A 870 14.23 -16.77 -19.81
CA ILE A 870 14.68 -16.96 -21.19
C ILE A 870 13.55 -16.86 -22.22
N GLY A 871 12.29 -16.79 -21.78
CA GLY A 871 11.11 -16.75 -22.64
C GLY A 871 9.91 -16.03 -22.01
N PHE A 872 8.78 -16.08 -22.71
CA PHE A 872 7.48 -15.54 -22.28
C PHE A 872 6.43 -16.65 -22.11
N GLY A 873 6.89 -17.87 -21.84
CA GLY A 873 6.03 -19.04 -21.72
C GLY A 873 5.01 -18.86 -20.61
N GLN A 874 3.83 -19.43 -20.82
CA GLN A 874 2.81 -19.54 -19.80
C GLN A 874 2.07 -20.84 -19.93
N ASP A 875 1.71 -21.45 -18.81
CA ASP A 875 0.92 -22.66 -18.77
C ASP A 875 -0.29 -22.57 -17.83
N VAL A 876 -1.28 -23.41 -18.12
CA VAL A 876 -2.38 -23.75 -17.23
C VAL A 876 -2.37 -25.27 -17.12
N ASP A 877 -2.19 -25.74 -15.90
CA ASP A 877 -2.35 -27.14 -15.53
C ASP A 877 -3.73 -27.41 -14.96
N SER A 878 -4.18 -26.54 -14.06
CA SER A 878 -5.51 -26.68 -13.47
C SER A 878 -5.99 -25.36 -12.88
N PHE A 879 -7.31 -25.20 -12.83
CA PHE A 879 -7.96 -24.26 -11.94
C PHE A 879 -8.51 -25.00 -10.73
N GLU A 880 -8.39 -24.45 -9.53
CA GLU A 880 -9.08 -24.98 -8.35
C GLU A 880 -10.08 -23.95 -7.86
N TYR A 881 -11.38 -24.25 -7.86
CA TYR A 881 -12.37 -23.36 -7.26
C TYR A 881 -12.77 -23.87 -5.88
N GLY A 882 -12.87 -22.95 -4.93
CA GLY A 882 -13.16 -23.22 -3.53
C GLY A 882 -14.60 -22.88 -3.20
N VAL A 883 -15.35 -23.83 -2.66
CA VAL A 883 -16.69 -23.58 -2.11
C VAL A 883 -16.65 -23.61 -0.58
N PRO A 884 -17.43 -22.78 0.13
CA PRO A 884 -17.50 -22.84 1.59
C PRO A 884 -17.79 -24.25 2.11
N LYS A 885 -17.01 -24.72 3.09
CA LYS A 885 -17.24 -26.01 3.76
C LYS A 885 -18.57 -25.99 4.51
N VAL A 886 -19.48 -26.88 4.13
CA VAL A 886 -20.79 -27.03 4.79
C VAL A 886 -20.66 -27.92 6.04
N SER A 887 -21.28 -27.48 7.14
CA SER A 887 -21.46 -28.29 8.35
C SER A 887 -22.87 -28.83 8.43
N TRP A 888 -23.03 -30.14 8.45
CA TRP A 888 -24.34 -30.78 8.31
C TRP A 888 -24.97 -31.10 9.66
N LYS A 889 -26.23 -30.68 9.86
CA LYS A 889 -27.12 -31.22 10.89
C LYS A 889 -28.01 -32.27 10.28
N LYS A 890 -27.91 -33.50 10.78
CA LYS A 890 -28.76 -34.62 10.37
C LYS A 890 -30.01 -34.68 11.24
N VAL A 891 -31.17 -34.85 10.61
CA VAL A 891 -32.45 -35.12 11.26
C VAL A 891 -33.06 -36.39 10.70
N ASP A 892 -33.65 -37.15 11.60
CA ASP A 892 -34.28 -38.44 11.35
C ASP A 892 -35.65 -38.30 10.66
N ASP A 893 -36.13 -39.34 10.00
CA ASP A 893 -37.45 -39.39 9.36
C ASP A 893 -38.60 -39.20 10.36
N ALA A 894 -38.40 -39.53 11.64
CA ALA A 894 -39.34 -39.29 12.73
C ALA A 894 -39.16 -37.93 13.43
N TYR A 895 -38.32 -37.04 12.90
CA TYR A 895 -38.12 -35.70 13.46
C TYR A 895 -39.44 -34.91 13.44
N SER A 896 -39.83 -34.37 14.60
CA SER A 896 -41.11 -33.66 14.77
C SER A 896 -41.26 -32.39 13.93
N GLY A 897 -40.16 -31.88 13.34
CA GLY A 897 -40.17 -30.77 12.40
C GLY A 897 -40.46 -31.15 10.94
N LEU A 898 -40.64 -32.44 10.64
CA LEU A 898 -41.01 -32.91 9.30
C LEU A 898 -42.52 -32.91 9.11
N THR A 899 -42.97 -32.45 7.94
CA THR A 899 -44.37 -32.51 7.53
C THR A 899 -44.53 -33.55 6.42
N TYR A 900 -45.40 -34.53 6.66
CA TYR A 900 -45.79 -35.52 5.65
C TYR A 900 -47.21 -35.24 5.15
N GLY A 901 -47.35 -35.02 3.85
CA GLY A 901 -48.64 -34.88 3.18
C GLY A 901 -49.00 -36.10 2.35
N GLY A 902 -50.27 -36.50 2.36
CA GLY A 902 -50.72 -37.79 1.83
C GLY A 902 -50.49 -38.94 2.82
N ALA A 903 -50.81 -40.17 2.43
CA ALA A 903 -50.67 -41.33 3.32
C ALA A 903 -49.23 -41.87 3.28
N TRP A 904 -48.50 -41.68 4.39
CA TRP A 904 -47.18 -42.25 4.67
C TRP A 904 -47.25 -43.31 5.76
N ILE A 905 -46.42 -44.35 5.64
CA ILE A 905 -46.31 -45.42 6.63
C ILE A 905 -44.99 -45.23 7.39
N SER A 906 -45.09 -45.12 8.71
CA SER A 906 -43.93 -45.13 9.62
C SER A 906 -43.55 -46.56 9.97
N ASN A 907 -42.28 -46.91 9.85
CA ASN A 907 -41.70 -48.20 10.22
C ASN A 907 -40.64 -48.01 11.33
N PRO A 908 -40.99 -48.26 12.60
CA PRO A 908 -40.09 -48.02 13.74
C PRO A 908 -39.04 -49.14 13.96
N VAL A 909 -38.93 -50.12 13.06
CA VAL A 909 -37.99 -51.26 13.15
C VAL A 909 -37.26 -51.50 11.81
N ALA A 910 -36.88 -50.43 11.14
CA ALA A 910 -36.21 -50.43 9.85
C ALA A 910 -34.68 -50.57 9.99
N SER A 911 -34.18 -51.78 10.24
CA SER A 911 -32.73 -52.04 10.38
C SER A 911 -31.90 -51.50 9.19
N GLY A 912 -30.78 -50.83 9.48
CA GLY A 912 -29.87 -50.22 8.50
C GLY A 912 -30.21 -48.77 8.11
N HIS A 913 -31.26 -48.20 8.71
CA HIS A 913 -31.68 -46.80 8.61
C HIS A 913 -31.23 -46.00 9.83
N LEU A 914 -31.21 -44.67 9.73
CA LEU A 914 -30.88 -43.79 10.85
C LEU A 914 -31.86 -44.08 12.00
N ASN A 915 -31.32 -44.24 13.21
CA ASN A 915 -32.06 -44.65 14.42
C ASN A 915 -32.94 -45.92 14.29
N GLY A 916 -32.82 -46.68 13.19
CA GLY A 916 -33.66 -47.83 12.92
C GLY A 916 -35.10 -47.49 12.52
N THR A 917 -35.38 -46.29 12.01
CA THR A 917 -36.72 -45.82 11.60
C THR A 917 -36.78 -45.51 10.10
N LEU A 918 -37.98 -45.50 9.51
CA LEU A 918 -38.19 -45.15 8.10
C LEU A 918 -39.62 -44.68 7.86
N HIS A 919 -39.83 -43.63 7.06
CA HIS A 919 -41.12 -43.30 6.48
C HIS A 919 -41.13 -43.61 4.98
N TYR A 920 -42.18 -44.28 4.49
CA TYR A 920 -42.32 -44.57 3.06
C TYR A 920 -43.77 -44.47 2.57
N THR A 921 -43.93 -44.31 1.27
CA THR A 921 -45.23 -44.31 0.59
C THR A 921 -45.10 -44.79 -0.85
N SER A 922 -46.22 -45.17 -1.47
CA SER A 922 -46.31 -45.42 -2.92
C SER A 922 -47.39 -44.56 -3.58
N ASN A 923 -47.97 -43.63 -2.84
CA ASN A 923 -49.04 -42.76 -3.32
C ASN A 923 -48.46 -41.59 -4.10
N ALA A 924 -48.86 -41.44 -5.37
CA ALA A 924 -48.48 -40.28 -6.16
C ALA A 924 -48.98 -38.98 -5.50
N ASN A 925 -48.18 -37.92 -5.61
CA ASN A 925 -48.37 -36.60 -4.99
C ASN A 925 -48.27 -36.57 -3.46
N ALA A 926 -48.02 -37.71 -2.78
CA ALA A 926 -47.61 -37.69 -1.39
C ALA A 926 -46.24 -36.99 -1.28
N TYR A 927 -46.02 -36.25 -0.20
CA TYR A 927 -44.81 -35.48 -0.01
C TYR A 927 -44.26 -35.54 1.41
N ALA A 928 -42.96 -35.34 1.54
CA ALA A 928 -42.26 -35.08 2.79
C ALA A 928 -41.58 -33.71 2.68
N GLU A 929 -41.74 -32.86 3.69
CA GLU A 929 -41.29 -31.48 3.68
C GLU A 929 -40.51 -31.16 4.96
N LEU A 930 -39.32 -30.60 4.78
CA LEU A 930 -38.47 -30.08 5.84
C LEU A 930 -38.38 -28.56 5.69
N ALA A 931 -38.79 -27.82 6.73
CA ALA A 931 -38.38 -26.44 6.91
C ALA A 931 -37.02 -26.43 7.63
N PHE A 932 -36.05 -25.68 7.09
CA PHE A 932 -34.72 -25.55 7.68
C PHE A 932 -34.19 -24.13 7.50
N THR A 933 -33.26 -23.72 8.35
CA THR A 933 -32.48 -22.50 8.15
C THR A 933 -31.05 -22.92 7.88
N GLY A 934 -30.49 -22.52 6.74
CA GLY A 934 -29.16 -22.98 6.36
C GLY A 934 -28.76 -22.72 4.91
N THR A 935 -27.55 -23.13 4.56
CA THR A 935 -26.94 -22.89 3.23
C THR A 935 -26.95 -24.11 2.31
N ALA A 936 -27.44 -25.24 2.81
CA ALA A 936 -27.48 -26.49 2.07
C ALA A 936 -28.53 -27.44 2.63
N VAL A 937 -28.95 -28.42 1.83
CA VAL A 937 -29.85 -29.50 2.24
C VAL A 937 -29.60 -30.78 1.45
N ARG A 938 -29.80 -31.92 2.09
CA ARG A 938 -29.74 -33.27 1.52
C ARG A 938 -30.95 -34.08 1.95
N TRP A 939 -31.36 -34.96 1.06
CA TRP A 939 -32.32 -36.01 1.33
C TRP A 939 -31.64 -37.37 1.18
N THR A 940 -31.79 -38.20 2.21
CA THR A 940 -31.26 -39.55 2.28
C THR A 940 -32.40 -40.56 2.37
N GLY A 941 -32.26 -41.65 1.64
CA GLY A 941 -33.22 -42.76 1.61
C GLY A 941 -32.57 -44.03 1.07
N SER A 942 -33.39 -44.95 0.58
CA SER A 942 -32.93 -46.19 -0.03
C SER A 942 -33.09 -46.18 -1.54
N LYS A 943 -32.29 -47.02 -2.21
CA LYS A 943 -32.56 -47.45 -3.58
C LYS A 943 -32.90 -48.93 -3.59
N ASN A 944 -34.03 -49.31 -4.18
CA ASN A 944 -34.52 -50.68 -4.16
C ASN A 944 -35.30 -51.05 -5.45
N VAL A 945 -35.62 -52.33 -5.62
CA VAL A 945 -36.24 -52.90 -6.84
C VAL A 945 -37.70 -52.48 -7.05
N ASN A 946 -38.34 -51.91 -6.03
CA ASN A 946 -39.74 -51.48 -6.04
C ASN A 946 -39.88 -49.95 -5.91
N HIS A 947 -38.79 -49.20 -6.03
CA HIS A 947 -38.78 -47.74 -5.88
C HIS A 947 -39.16 -47.00 -7.16
N GLY A 948 -39.83 -45.85 -7.00
CA GLY A 948 -40.31 -44.99 -8.07
C GLY A 948 -39.38 -43.80 -8.36
N LYS A 949 -39.95 -42.73 -8.90
CA LYS A 949 -39.26 -41.45 -9.07
C LYS A 949 -39.86 -40.37 -8.17
N ALA A 950 -39.02 -39.43 -7.74
CA ALA A 950 -39.44 -38.27 -6.96
C ALA A 950 -38.99 -36.96 -7.59
N ASP A 951 -39.77 -35.91 -7.39
CA ASP A 951 -39.38 -34.54 -7.68
C ASP A 951 -39.01 -33.84 -6.37
N VAL A 952 -38.00 -32.98 -6.41
CA VAL A 952 -37.58 -32.18 -5.25
C VAL A 952 -37.75 -30.70 -5.57
N TYR A 953 -38.40 -30.00 -4.65
CA TYR A 953 -38.59 -28.55 -4.68
C TYR A 953 -37.80 -27.91 -3.55
N ILE A 954 -37.19 -26.76 -3.84
CA ILE A 954 -36.61 -25.86 -2.85
C ILE A 954 -37.41 -24.56 -2.90
N ASP A 955 -37.96 -24.14 -1.78
CA ASP A 955 -38.77 -22.91 -1.65
C ASP A 955 -39.93 -22.82 -2.64
N GLY A 956 -40.57 -23.96 -2.89
CA GLY A 956 -41.68 -24.09 -3.84
C GLY A 956 -41.25 -24.08 -5.31
N VAL A 957 -39.96 -23.91 -5.62
CA VAL A 957 -39.40 -23.98 -6.98
C VAL A 957 -38.84 -25.37 -7.24
N LEU A 958 -39.18 -25.95 -8.40
CA LEU A 958 -38.68 -27.27 -8.80
C LEU A 958 -37.15 -27.25 -8.94
N ALA A 959 -36.45 -27.90 -8.01
CA ALA A 959 -35.00 -27.96 -7.97
C ALA A 959 -34.44 -29.12 -8.81
N GLN A 960 -35.12 -30.27 -8.78
CA GLN A 960 -34.78 -31.41 -9.63
C GLN A 960 -36.00 -32.30 -9.88
N ALA A 961 -36.22 -32.67 -11.13
CA ALA A 961 -37.31 -33.56 -11.54
C ALA A 961 -36.83 -35.00 -11.75
N GLY A 962 -37.70 -35.97 -11.45
CA GLY A 962 -37.58 -37.35 -11.87
C GLY A 962 -36.40 -38.13 -11.28
N ILE A 963 -36.02 -37.82 -10.04
CA ILE A 963 -34.95 -38.52 -9.30
C ILE A 963 -35.32 -40.00 -9.21
N ASP A 964 -34.57 -40.86 -9.91
CA ASP A 964 -34.83 -42.29 -9.99
C ASP A 964 -34.17 -43.04 -8.83
N THR A 965 -35.00 -43.50 -7.90
CA THR A 965 -34.56 -44.20 -6.68
C THR A 965 -34.60 -45.71 -6.86
N TYR A 966 -34.80 -46.22 -8.08
CA TYR A 966 -34.63 -47.65 -8.40
C TYR A 966 -33.17 -48.12 -8.30
N ALA A 967 -32.98 -49.34 -7.80
CA ALA A 967 -31.76 -50.13 -7.96
C ALA A 967 -32.08 -51.62 -7.97
N ALA A 968 -31.27 -52.43 -8.69
CA ALA A 968 -31.44 -53.89 -8.74
C ALA A 968 -31.11 -54.60 -7.40
N THR A 969 -30.40 -53.89 -6.51
CA THR A 969 -30.02 -54.37 -5.18
C THR A 969 -30.42 -53.31 -4.15
N ASP A 970 -30.99 -53.75 -3.02
CA ASP A 970 -31.33 -52.85 -1.92
C ASP A 970 -30.07 -52.19 -1.35
N THR A 971 -30.05 -50.86 -1.34
CA THR A 971 -28.99 -50.06 -0.74
C THR A 971 -29.60 -48.93 0.07
N LYS A 972 -29.22 -48.87 1.35
CA LYS A 972 -29.72 -47.90 2.33
C LYS A 972 -28.72 -46.76 2.52
N GLN A 973 -29.14 -45.69 3.20
CA GLN A 973 -28.30 -44.53 3.51
C GLN A 973 -27.67 -43.88 2.27
N ARG A 974 -28.47 -43.72 1.20
CA ARG A 974 -28.01 -43.05 -0.02
C ARG A 974 -28.52 -41.62 -0.06
N VAL A 975 -27.61 -40.67 -0.29
CA VAL A 975 -28.00 -39.29 -0.64
C VAL A 975 -28.69 -39.36 -2.00
N LEU A 976 -30.00 -39.12 -2.00
CA LEU A 976 -30.85 -39.15 -3.19
C LEU A 976 -30.92 -37.77 -3.85
N PHE A 977 -30.75 -36.72 -3.05
CA PHE A 977 -30.69 -35.33 -3.52
C PHE A 977 -29.78 -34.50 -2.61
N GLU A 978 -29.06 -33.55 -3.21
CA GLU A 978 -28.24 -32.57 -2.52
C GLU A 978 -28.34 -31.21 -3.21
N LYS A 979 -28.49 -30.16 -2.41
CA LYS A 979 -28.36 -28.77 -2.86
C LYS A 979 -27.48 -28.02 -1.88
N THR A 980 -26.39 -27.44 -2.38
CA THR A 980 -25.50 -26.53 -1.64
C THR A 980 -25.57 -25.12 -2.25
N GLY A 981 -24.99 -24.14 -1.57
CA GLY A 981 -24.92 -22.75 -2.05
C GLY A 981 -26.26 -22.02 -2.01
N LEU A 982 -27.20 -22.46 -1.16
CA LEU A 982 -28.38 -21.68 -0.85
C LEU A 982 -27.97 -20.42 -0.08
N SER A 983 -28.73 -19.34 -0.24
CA SER A 983 -28.62 -18.19 0.66
C SER A 983 -28.73 -18.67 2.11
N ASN A 984 -27.94 -18.12 3.03
CA ASN A 984 -28.21 -18.47 4.43
C ASN A 984 -29.52 -17.81 4.87
N GLY A 985 -30.56 -18.60 5.10
CA GLY A 985 -31.89 -18.12 5.47
C GLY A 985 -32.90 -19.26 5.63
N PRO A 986 -34.17 -18.95 5.91
CA PRO A 986 -35.22 -19.96 5.99
C PRO A 986 -35.53 -20.53 4.61
N HIS A 987 -35.53 -21.85 4.53
CA HIS A 987 -35.78 -22.62 3.32
C HIS A 987 -36.74 -23.78 3.58
N THR A 988 -37.35 -24.26 2.51
CA THR A 988 -38.10 -25.52 2.51
C THR A 988 -37.54 -26.48 1.48
N LEU A 989 -37.29 -27.73 1.89
CA LEU A 989 -37.11 -28.84 0.96
C LEU A 989 -38.38 -29.68 0.96
N LYS A 990 -38.93 -29.93 -0.23
CA LYS A 990 -40.11 -30.76 -0.42
C LYS A 990 -39.84 -31.86 -1.43
N VAL A 991 -39.88 -33.11 -0.98
CA VAL A 991 -39.82 -34.31 -1.82
C VAL A 991 -41.24 -34.72 -2.17
N ILE A 992 -41.56 -34.84 -3.46
CA ILE A 992 -42.88 -35.27 -3.95
C ILE A 992 -42.73 -36.57 -4.73
N VAL A 993 -43.52 -37.58 -4.34
CA VAL A 993 -43.57 -38.86 -5.04
C VAL A 993 -44.33 -38.70 -6.36
N THR A 994 -43.70 -39.08 -7.46
CA THR A 994 -44.33 -39.02 -8.79
C THR A 994 -45.08 -40.31 -9.11
N ALA A 995 -45.96 -40.27 -10.11
CA ALA A 995 -46.57 -41.47 -10.68
C ALA A 995 -45.65 -42.19 -11.70
N ALA A 996 -44.34 -41.90 -11.71
CA ALA A 996 -43.37 -42.46 -12.63
C ALA A 996 -42.40 -43.41 -11.91
N LYS A 997 -41.87 -44.38 -12.66
CA LYS A 997 -40.86 -45.33 -12.19
C LYS A 997 -39.96 -45.77 -13.34
N ASN A 998 -38.80 -46.32 -13.01
CA ASN A 998 -38.01 -47.07 -13.99
C ASN A 998 -38.82 -48.26 -14.55
N ALA A 999 -38.67 -48.59 -15.84
CA ALA A 999 -39.37 -49.73 -16.43
C ALA A 999 -39.04 -51.07 -15.74
N ALA A 1000 -37.83 -51.19 -15.17
CA ALA A 1000 -37.41 -52.36 -14.41
C ALA A 1000 -37.91 -52.37 -12.95
N SER A 1001 -38.49 -51.28 -12.45
CA SER A 1001 -39.00 -51.21 -11.09
C SER A 1001 -40.35 -51.91 -10.95
N THR A 1002 -40.49 -52.69 -9.87
CA THR A 1002 -41.74 -53.40 -9.54
C THR A 1002 -42.79 -52.50 -8.87
N GLY A 1003 -42.45 -51.28 -8.45
CA GLY A 1003 -43.34 -50.40 -7.70
C GLY A 1003 -43.01 -48.90 -7.82
N TYR A 1004 -43.73 -48.08 -7.05
CA TYR A 1004 -43.58 -46.62 -7.01
C TYR A 1004 -43.14 -46.13 -5.63
N ILE A 1005 -42.52 -47.00 -4.83
CA ILE A 1005 -42.20 -46.64 -3.45
C ILE A 1005 -41.19 -45.49 -3.45
N GLN A 1006 -41.42 -44.53 -2.57
CA GLN A 1006 -40.41 -43.61 -2.14
C GLN A 1006 -40.32 -43.62 -0.62
N ASP A 1007 -39.10 -43.61 -0.11
CA ASP A 1007 -38.82 -43.50 1.31
C ASP A 1007 -38.05 -42.21 1.65
N VAL A 1008 -38.16 -41.84 2.91
CA VAL A 1008 -37.36 -40.82 3.58
C VAL A 1008 -36.82 -41.47 4.84
N ASP A 1009 -35.50 -41.55 4.91
CA ASP A 1009 -34.77 -42.00 6.09
C ASP A 1009 -34.26 -40.82 6.91
N SER A 1010 -33.66 -39.84 6.25
CA SER A 1010 -33.16 -38.67 6.91
C SER A 1010 -33.05 -37.49 5.97
N PHE A 1011 -33.08 -36.30 6.56
CA PHE A 1011 -32.63 -35.08 5.89
C PHE A 1011 -31.39 -34.55 6.61
N GLU A 1012 -30.49 -33.94 5.86
CA GLU A 1012 -29.39 -33.17 6.44
C GLU A 1012 -29.51 -31.74 5.94
N TYR A 1013 -29.26 -30.75 6.79
CA TYR A 1013 -29.20 -29.36 6.35
C TYR A 1013 -27.95 -28.67 6.89
N GLY A 1014 -27.37 -27.80 6.06
CA GLY A 1014 -26.14 -27.09 6.33
C GLY A 1014 -26.37 -25.98 7.34
N LEU A 1015 -25.77 -26.09 8.52
CA LEU A 1015 -25.78 -25.05 9.54
C LEU A 1015 -24.76 -23.96 9.21
N THR A 1016 -25.09 -22.75 9.63
CA THR A 1016 -24.10 -21.70 9.88
C THR A 1016 -23.21 -22.14 11.03
N GLN A 1017 -21.92 -22.32 10.75
CA GLN A 1017 -20.92 -22.53 11.80
C GLN A 1017 -20.59 -21.24 12.52
#